data_AF-A0A351LAP8-F1
#
_entry.id   AF-A0A351LAP8-F1
#
_cell.length_a   1.000
_cell.length_b   1.000
_cell.length_c   1.000
_cell.angle_alpha   90.00
_cell.angle_beta   90.00
_cell.angle_gamma   90.00
#
_symmetry.space_group_name_H-M   'P 1'
#
loop_
_entity.id
_entity.type
_entity.pdbx_description
1 polymer ?
#
loop_
_entity_poly.entity_id
_entity_poly.type
_entity_poly.pdbx_seq_one_letter_code
_entity_poly.pdbx_strand_id
1 'polypeptide(L)'
;MNTALVGSEAVDLLSRITGGKVSQRHLSPRVIFLVALVTVLLGVMFADGTVSDEEKQRWQKTINQFIPPEGNVRQLTQLISKGVRQNQIYKKTKDLLTLTAPLSDAERLLLIAFGYEMAAADGEIATLEKKYLEAVAKLLGINHQYLAVLEAGFTHQGTVDPAVLDEMQSLLAPARFHELDTIFVKAASDIIALLPAKPKHQKTQKHRDSYYHKLQEFQKYRQLLNNLCNQLNQVIQDCSNHDLLPHKLTEDIVTVSHKIQSQRFRLAVVGEFSQGKSTLLNALLGEEIQPVRAIPCSGTVTVLKYGAQKRVVCRYKDREEEIPPDQYQEKAAISEDAALGNLIDELAQSDIEEIILEHPDLDLCQNGVEIVDSPGLNENPKRTDITKKLLKDTDAAIFLANASRPLTQGERDLIQDLKIKLNGGNKNEPADNLFVVVNFMDLLRREKDIQQVKQMFKNFTQGINPIITGENRIHFISAQAALDAILEGTEDEYFKAFYSFTHSLERFLTTERGLIQLKQYSGRLQQLIQSGLDGLHQAEDVLDGKLKISQEHKQNILEKIGEASGRDVKIRCLADKLVQQAIEQAEQCWDEWAEGLQYRIEKKSQNWSSDQNEREKLFQDYANQLIKDLSADFDDWFEKKIKGSIIQPRIKVLDREIHQEIEAIQSSIQSLDLKTGSNLSGQLDLSISGAELNMNLASSMGADSSDEGGAGWFAGLGGGGLVTGALLAFTGLGLIPVALIGGAAALGLGWLFGEDEDEVRAEVKQSVCEQCFKKLSELEGEIFENVCENIASVLYSRVDAASKVIEQAISLAENLLEQQEKAHEETLEQQEADKAFIAQKRQELEQVQKNLEAILHQVAV
;
A
#
# COMPACT_ATOMS: atom_id res chain seq x y z
N MET A 1 29.38 -13.40 -9.43
CA MET A 1 30.45 -14.38 -9.71
C MET A 1 30.26 -14.97 -11.10
N ASN A 2 31.30 -15.11 -11.93
CA ASN A 2 31.16 -15.72 -13.26
C ASN A 2 31.86 -17.09 -13.32
N THR A 3 31.10 -18.17 -13.18
CA THR A 3 31.61 -19.56 -13.20
C THR A 3 32.18 -20.00 -14.56
N ALA A 4 31.87 -19.28 -15.64
CA ALA A 4 32.47 -19.52 -16.95
C ALA A 4 33.95 -19.10 -17.02
N LEU A 5 34.41 -18.24 -16.09
CA LEU A 5 35.82 -17.84 -15.96
C LEU A 5 36.68 -18.90 -15.23
N VAL A 6 36.07 -20.00 -14.76
CA VAL A 6 36.80 -21.11 -14.15
C VAL A 6 37.51 -21.90 -15.24
N GLY A 7 38.76 -21.52 -15.53
CA GLY A 7 39.62 -22.20 -16.49
C GLY A 7 40.11 -23.58 -16.01
N SER A 8 40.72 -24.34 -16.92
CA SER A 8 41.32 -25.65 -16.61
C SER A 8 42.34 -25.59 -15.48
N GLU A 9 43.11 -24.50 -15.37
CA GLU A 9 44.07 -24.28 -14.28
C GLU A 9 43.42 -24.24 -12.89
N ALA A 10 42.22 -23.64 -12.77
CA ALA A 10 41.47 -23.58 -11.52
C ALA A 10 40.89 -24.96 -11.13
N VAL A 11 40.42 -25.73 -12.12
CA VAL A 11 39.92 -27.09 -11.92
C VAL A 11 41.05 -28.05 -11.49
N ASP A 12 42.24 -27.91 -12.08
CA ASP A 12 43.43 -28.68 -11.71
C ASP A 12 43.95 -28.30 -10.32
N LEU A 13 43.88 -27.03 -9.96
CA LEU A 13 44.22 -26.56 -8.61
C LEU A 13 43.24 -27.11 -7.57
N LEU A 14 41.94 -27.07 -7.85
CA LEU A 14 40.90 -27.63 -6.98
C LEU A 14 41.01 -29.15 -6.82
N SER A 15 41.37 -29.85 -7.89
CA SER A 15 41.62 -31.31 -7.83
C SER A 15 42.85 -31.64 -6.97
N ARG A 16 43.90 -30.81 -7.03
CA ARG A 16 45.09 -30.93 -6.14
C ARG A 16 44.77 -30.62 -4.69
N ILE A 17 43.92 -29.63 -4.43
CA ILE A 17 43.48 -29.24 -3.07
C ILE A 17 42.59 -30.31 -2.44
N THR A 18 41.66 -30.88 -3.20
CA THR A 18 40.68 -31.84 -2.67
C THR A 18 41.17 -33.29 -2.67
N GLY A 19 42.23 -33.60 -3.42
CA GLY A 19 42.81 -34.96 -3.53
C GLY A 19 42.02 -35.91 -4.43
N GLY A 20 41.02 -35.41 -5.17
CA GLY A 20 40.19 -36.17 -6.12
C GLY A 20 40.02 -35.42 -7.45
N LYS A 21 39.57 -36.12 -8.51
CA LYS A 21 39.28 -35.48 -9.80
C LYS A 21 38.00 -34.64 -9.68
N VAL A 22 38.15 -33.31 -9.67
CA VAL A 22 37.02 -32.37 -9.69
C VAL A 22 36.71 -32.02 -11.14
N SER A 23 35.43 -32.13 -11.54
CA SER A 23 34.97 -31.67 -12.85
C SER A 23 34.30 -30.31 -12.73
N GLN A 24 34.34 -29.50 -13.79
CA GLN A 24 33.75 -28.15 -13.80
C GLN A 24 32.25 -28.15 -13.48
N ARG A 25 31.55 -29.26 -13.73
CA ARG A 25 30.11 -29.44 -13.44
C ARG A 25 29.79 -29.55 -11.94
N HIS A 26 30.79 -29.77 -11.08
CA HIS A 26 30.61 -29.88 -9.63
C HIS A 26 30.96 -28.58 -8.88
N LEU A 27 31.25 -27.49 -9.60
CA LEU A 27 31.68 -26.22 -9.02
C LEU A 27 30.53 -25.21 -8.96
N SER A 28 29.85 -25.15 -7.82
CA SER A 28 28.86 -24.10 -7.55
C SER A 28 29.53 -22.80 -7.07
N PRO A 29 28.87 -21.64 -7.18
CA PRO A 29 29.38 -20.37 -6.66
C PRO A 29 29.77 -20.42 -5.19
N ARG A 30 28.94 -21.09 -4.38
CA ARG A 30 29.22 -21.35 -2.96
C ARG A 30 30.53 -22.12 -2.75
N VAL A 31 30.81 -23.17 -3.53
CA VAL A 31 32.02 -23.99 -3.37
C VAL A 31 33.27 -23.21 -3.77
N ILE A 32 33.21 -22.44 -4.86
CA ILE A 32 34.34 -21.62 -5.32
C ILE A 32 34.67 -20.54 -4.28
N PHE A 33 33.66 -19.84 -3.79
CA PHE A 33 33.85 -18.85 -2.73
C PHE A 33 34.38 -19.49 -1.44
N LEU A 34 33.85 -20.66 -1.04
CA LEU A 34 34.29 -21.36 0.16
C LEU A 34 35.76 -21.77 0.09
N VAL A 35 36.27 -22.20 -1.06
CA VAL A 35 37.70 -22.53 -1.23
C VAL A 35 38.56 -21.28 -1.10
N ALA A 36 38.14 -20.16 -1.72
CA ALA A 36 38.83 -18.88 -1.58
C ALA A 36 38.83 -18.41 -0.11
N LEU A 37 37.69 -18.50 0.57
CA LEU A 37 37.51 -18.17 1.98
C LEU A 37 38.41 -18.98 2.89
N VAL A 38 38.40 -20.31 2.77
CA VAL A 38 39.29 -21.19 3.54
C VAL A 38 40.76 -20.85 3.29
N THR A 39 41.12 -20.50 2.05
CA THR A 39 42.51 -20.13 1.69
C THR A 39 42.93 -18.83 2.35
N VAL A 40 42.09 -17.79 2.32
CA VAL A 40 42.39 -16.50 2.95
C VAL A 40 42.45 -16.65 4.47
N LEU A 41 41.45 -17.27 5.09
CA LEU A 41 41.39 -17.43 6.55
C LEU A 41 42.53 -18.31 7.09
N LEU A 42 42.88 -19.42 6.43
CA LEU A 42 44.05 -20.21 6.86
C LEU A 42 45.36 -19.44 6.70
N GLY A 43 45.44 -18.50 5.77
CA GLY A 43 46.61 -17.64 5.62
C GLY A 43 46.75 -16.62 6.75
N VAL A 44 45.64 -16.04 7.21
CA VAL A 44 45.60 -15.20 8.43
C VAL A 44 46.02 -16.02 9.64
N MET A 45 45.36 -17.17 9.86
CA MET A 45 45.59 -18.06 11.01
C MET A 45 47.02 -18.64 11.08
N PHE A 46 47.81 -18.57 10.01
CA PHE A 46 49.21 -19.04 10.01
C PHE A 46 50.20 -17.94 9.62
N ALA A 47 49.78 -16.68 9.62
CA ALA A 47 50.62 -15.55 9.21
C ALA A 47 51.72 -15.27 10.24
N ASP A 48 51.39 -15.36 11.52
CA ASP A 48 52.28 -15.09 12.67
C ASP A 48 52.93 -16.37 13.25
N GLY A 49 52.41 -17.55 12.89
CA GLY A 49 52.90 -18.85 13.34
C GLY A 49 52.31 -19.33 14.67
N THR A 50 51.41 -18.54 15.26
CA THR A 50 50.61 -18.87 16.44
C THR A 50 49.14 -18.98 16.03
N VAL A 51 48.35 -19.79 16.73
CA VAL A 51 46.90 -19.91 16.45
C VAL A 51 46.21 -19.73 17.79
N SER A 52 45.50 -18.61 17.97
CA SER A 52 44.70 -18.39 19.17
C SER A 52 43.46 -19.27 19.19
N ASP A 53 42.89 -19.51 20.37
CA ASP A 53 41.63 -20.26 20.49
C ASP A 53 40.47 -19.43 19.92
N GLU A 54 40.54 -18.10 20.01
CA GLU A 54 39.60 -17.12 19.49
C GLU A 54 39.54 -17.14 17.95
N GLU A 55 40.68 -17.07 17.26
CA GLU A 55 40.75 -17.19 15.80
C GLU A 55 40.23 -18.55 15.32
N LYS A 56 40.54 -19.63 16.05
CA LYS A 56 40.07 -20.97 15.72
C LYS A 56 38.56 -21.10 15.86
N GLN A 57 37.97 -20.50 16.90
CA GLN A 57 36.51 -20.44 17.07
C GLN A 57 35.88 -19.58 15.97
N ARG A 58 36.49 -18.45 15.63
CA ARG A 58 36.00 -17.53 14.58
C ARG A 58 36.05 -18.18 13.20
N TRP A 59 37.15 -18.85 12.86
CA TRP A 59 37.29 -19.66 11.66
C TRP A 59 36.18 -20.71 11.53
N GLN A 60 35.88 -21.46 12.61
CA GLN A 60 34.82 -22.46 12.61
C GLN A 60 33.44 -21.82 12.42
N LYS A 61 33.15 -20.71 13.10
CA LYS A 61 31.89 -19.97 12.98
C LYS A 61 31.67 -19.49 11.55
N THR A 62 32.65 -18.81 10.96
CA THR A 62 32.57 -18.24 9.63
C THR A 62 32.45 -19.32 8.55
N ILE A 63 33.17 -20.44 8.67
CA ILE A 63 33.06 -21.53 7.69
C ILE A 63 31.74 -22.27 7.80
N ASN A 64 31.26 -22.55 9.03
CA ASN A 64 29.99 -23.23 9.23
C ASN A 64 28.81 -22.43 8.68
N GLN A 65 28.93 -21.09 8.59
CA GLN A 65 27.92 -20.24 7.94
C GLN A 65 27.71 -20.60 6.47
N PHE A 66 28.69 -21.18 5.77
CA PHE A 66 28.58 -21.53 4.34
C PHE A 66 28.38 -23.04 4.10
N ILE A 67 28.21 -23.86 5.15
CA ILE A 67 27.99 -25.31 5.05
C ILE A 67 26.49 -25.61 5.30
N PRO A 68 25.77 -26.23 4.34
CA PRO A 68 24.38 -26.62 4.55
C PRO A 68 24.24 -27.72 5.62
N PRO A 69 23.09 -27.82 6.32
CA PRO A 69 22.86 -28.81 7.37
C PRO A 69 22.88 -30.26 6.87
N GLU A 70 22.57 -30.50 5.58
CA GLU A 70 22.68 -31.80 4.92
C GLU A 70 23.59 -31.73 3.68
N GLY A 71 24.48 -32.72 3.52
CA GLY A 71 25.25 -32.93 2.27
C GLY A 71 26.77 -33.16 2.42
N ASN A 72 27.39 -33.54 1.29
CA ASN A 72 28.82 -33.87 1.18
C ASN A 72 29.77 -32.66 1.31
N VAL A 73 29.24 -31.44 1.44
CA VAL A 73 30.02 -30.20 1.52
C VAL A 73 30.87 -30.15 2.80
N ARG A 74 30.39 -30.69 3.93
CA ARG A 74 31.17 -30.74 5.17
C ARG A 74 32.44 -31.60 5.05
N GLN A 75 32.33 -32.76 4.37
CA GLN A 75 33.49 -33.60 4.05
C GLN A 75 34.43 -32.89 3.08
N LEU A 76 33.88 -32.19 2.09
CA LEU A 76 34.65 -31.40 1.14
C LEU A 76 35.42 -30.27 1.82
N THR A 77 34.83 -29.54 2.78
CA THR A 77 35.51 -28.47 3.52
C THR A 77 36.68 -28.99 4.34
N GLN A 78 36.56 -30.19 4.92
CA GLN A 78 37.68 -30.84 5.63
C GLN A 78 38.82 -31.21 4.67
N LEU A 79 38.50 -31.73 3.47
CA LEU A 79 39.48 -32.02 2.43
C LEU A 79 40.15 -30.74 1.91
N ILE A 80 39.38 -29.68 1.64
CA ILE A 80 39.87 -28.37 1.22
C ILE A 80 40.82 -27.80 2.28
N SER A 81 40.40 -27.76 3.54
CA SER A 81 41.21 -27.22 4.65
C SER A 81 42.52 -27.99 4.80
N LYS A 82 42.47 -29.33 4.70
CA LYS A 82 43.66 -30.18 4.74
C LYS A 82 44.59 -29.93 3.55
N GLY A 83 44.06 -29.87 2.33
CA GLY A 83 44.85 -29.69 1.11
C GLY A 83 45.43 -28.29 0.95
N VAL A 84 44.68 -27.24 1.30
CA VAL A 84 45.17 -25.86 1.36
C VAL A 84 46.33 -25.74 2.33
N ARG A 85 46.21 -26.37 3.52
CA ARG A 85 47.27 -26.39 4.54
C ARG A 85 48.49 -27.18 4.09
N GLN A 86 48.32 -28.41 3.62
CA GLN A 86 49.43 -29.28 3.21
C GLN A 86 50.24 -28.69 2.05
N ASN A 87 49.56 -28.07 1.08
CA ASN A 87 50.20 -27.48 -0.09
C ASN A 87 50.59 -26.01 0.10
N GLN A 88 50.35 -25.42 1.27
CA GLN A 88 50.56 -24.01 1.63
C GLN A 88 50.03 -23.04 0.55
N ILE A 89 48.82 -23.30 0.05
CA ILE A 89 48.24 -22.55 -1.08
C ILE A 89 48.12 -21.06 -0.76
N TYR A 90 47.82 -20.72 0.49
CA TYR A 90 47.73 -19.34 0.98
C TYR A 90 49.04 -18.53 0.86
N LYS A 91 50.20 -19.19 0.70
CA LYS A 91 51.49 -18.52 0.42
C LYS A 91 51.79 -18.37 -1.07
N LYS A 92 51.01 -19.01 -1.95
CA LYS A 92 51.25 -19.07 -3.39
C LYS A 92 50.36 -18.06 -4.10
N THR A 93 50.93 -16.91 -4.40
CA THR A 93 50.24 -15.79 -5.07
C THR A 93 49.50 -16.19 -6.35
N LYS A 94 50.12 -17.01 -7.21
CA LYS A 94 49.50 -17.47 -8.46
C LYS A 94 48.27 -18.34 -8.21
N ASP A 95 48.33 -19.21 -7.20
CA ASP A 95 47.22 -20.12 -6.87
C ASP A 95 46.05 -19.32 -6.27
N LEU A 96 46.33 -18.33 -5.41
CA LEU A 96 45.30 -17.48 -4.83
C LEU A 96 44.58 -16.64 -5.90
N LEU A 97 45.32 -16.03 -6.84
CA LEU A 97 44.74 -15.32 -7.98
C LEU A 97 43.89 -16.23 -8.87
N THR A 98 44.31 -17.48 -9.04
CA THR A 98 43.56 -18.47 -9.82
C THR A 98 42.23 -18.82 -9.15
N LEU A 99 42.20 -18.91 -7.81
CA LEU A 99 40.99 -19.22 -7.04
C LEU A 99 40.01 -18.04 -6.98
N THR A 100 40.51 -16.80 -6.99
CA THR A 100 39.68 -15.59 -6.85
C THR A 100 39.34 -14.90 -8.17
N ALA A 101 39.93 -15.33 -9.28
CA ALA A 101 39.62 -14.81 -10.61
C ALA A 101 38.11 -14.81 -10.95
N PRO A 102 37.31 -15.84 -10.59
CA PRO A 102 35.87 -15.85 -10.87
C PRO A 102 35.03 -14.89 -10.01
N LEU A 103 35.60 -14.35 -8.93
CA LEU A 103 34.90 -13.50 -7.97
C LEU A 103 34.70 -12.08 -8.48
N SER A 104 33.54 -11.49 -8.19
CA SER A 104 33.25 -10.07 -8.39
C SER A 104 33.97 -9.19 -7.37
N ASP A 105 34.02 -7.87 -7.60
CA ASP A 105 34.67 -6.94 -6.65
C ASP A 105 33.97 -6.93 -5.29
N ALA A 106 32.63 -7.05 -5.26
CA ALA A 106 31.85 -7.20 -4.03
C ALA A 106 32.19 -8.50 -3.27
N GLU A 107 32.36 -9.61 -3.99
CA GLU A 107 32.73 -10.91 -3.39
C GLU A 107 34.18 -10.92 -2.89
N ARG A 108 35.11 -10.28 -3.62
CA ARG A 108 36.50 -10.10 -3.18
C ARG A 108 36.59 -9.23 -1.94
N LEU A 109 35.80 -8.17 -1.87
CA LEU A 109 35.71 -7.31 -0.70
C LEU A 109 35.12 -8.06 0.51
N LEU A 110 34.04 -8.82 0.31
CA LEU A 110 33.45 -9.67 1.36
C LEU A 110 34.43 -10.71 1.88
N LEU A 111 35.22 -11.32 0.99
CA LEU A 111 36.28 -12.28 1.33
C LEU A 111 37.35 -11.66 2.25
N ILE A 112 37.79 -10.43 1.95
CA ILE A 112 38.76 -9.70 2.78
C ILE A 112 38.12 -9.23 4.09
N ALA A 113 36.85 -8.83 4.09
CA ALA A 113 36.15 -8.43 5.30
C ALA A 113 36.11 -9.58 6.34
N PHE A 114 35.83 -10.82 5.91
CA PHE A 114 35.94 -11.99 6.77
C PHE A 114 37.36 -12.25 7.29
N GLY A 115 38.38 -11.91 6.50
CA GLY A 115 39.78 -11.97 6.92
C GLY A 115 40.09 -11.00 8.06
N TYR A 116 39.65 -9.74 7.94
CA TYR A 116 39.80 -8.73 8.99
C TYR A 116 38.96 -9.05 10.22
N GLU A 117 37.74 -9.54 10.05
CA GLU A 117 36.86 -9.98 11.13
C GLU A 117 37.49 -11.13 11.96
N MET A 118 38.23 -12.03 11.31
CA MET A 118 38.94 -13.11 11.99
C MET A 118 40.24 -12.64 12.64
N ALA A 119 41.01 -11.78 11.97
CA ALA A 119 42.25 -11.25 12.50
C ALA A 119 42.03 -10.35 13.73
N ALA A 120 40.86 -9.71 13.82
CA ALA A 120 40.45 -8.89 14.98
C ALA A 120 39.65 -9.67 16.03
N ALA A 121 39.69 -11.00 16.03
CA ALA A 121 38.83 -11.82 16.90
C ALA A 121 39.06 -11.59 18.41
N ASP A 122 40.27 -11.19 18.80
CA ASP A 122 40.66 -10.84 20.16
C ASP A 122 40.65 -9.32 20.43
N GLY A 123 40.20 -8.52 19.45
CA GLY A 123 40.08 -7.06 19.52
C GLY A 123 41.29 -6.27 19.01
N GLU A 124 42.39 -6.93 18.64
CA GLU A 124 43.56 -6.33 17.99
C GLU A 124 43.92 -7.14 16.73
N ILE A 125 44.68 -6.57 15.80
CA ILE A 125 45.14 -7.32 14.60
C ILE A 125 46.65 -7.46 14.68
N ALA A 126 47.17 -8.69 14.66
CA ALA A 126 48.60 -8.91 14.72
C ALA A 126 49.30 -8.32 13.48
N THR A 127 50.52 -7.78 13.66
CA THR A 127 51.24 -7.10 12.57
C THR A 127 51.51 -8.01 11.37
N LEU A 128 51.68 -9.33 11.58
CA LEU A 128 51.93 -10.29 10.51
C LEU A 128 50.65 -10.67 9.76
N GLU A 129 49.52 -10.79 10.46
CA GLU A 129 48.19 -11.00 9.86
C GLU A 129 47.76 -9.79 9.02
N LYS A 130 47.96 -8.58 9.56
CA LYS A 130 47.70 -7.33 8.83
C LYS A 130 48.49 -7.27 7.53
N LYS A 131 49.80 -7.54 7.59
CA LYS A 131 50.66 -7.57 6.40
C LYS A 131 50.23 -8.63 5.40
N TYR A 132 49.75 -9.78 5.88
CA TYR A 132 49.20 -10.81 5.01
C TYR A 132 47.92 -10.32 4.31
N LEU A 133 46.96 -9.76 5.04
CA LEU A 133 45.70 -9.24 4.50
C LEU A 133 45.91 -8.08 3.52
N GLU A 134 46.80 -7.14 3.81
CA GLU A 134 47.19 -6.06 2.90
C GLU A 134 47.81 -6.61 1.60
N ALA A 135 48.67 -7.63 1.71
CA ALA A 135 49.26 -8.28 0.55
C ALA A 135 48.20 -9.01 -0.30
N VAL A 136 47.25 -9.71 0.33
CA VAL A 136 46.14 -10.37 -0.38
C VAL A 136 45.20 -9.33 -1.01
N ALA A 137 44.83 -8.28 -0.29
CA ALA A 137 43.96 -7.22 -0.81
C ALA A 137 44.58 -6.52 -2.03
N LYS A 138 45.89 -6.25 -1.99
CA LYS A 138 46.63 -5.71 -3.13
C LYS A 138 46.62 -6.65 -4.33
N LEU A 139 46.72 -7.96 -4.10
CA LEU A 139 46.62 -8.97 -5.16
C LEU A 139 45.22 -9.02 -5.77
N LEU A 140 44.18 -8.83 -4.97
CA LEU A 140 42.78 -8.85 -5.40
C LEU A 140 42.29 -7.53 -6.02
N GLY A 141 43.14 -6.49 -6.05
CA GLY A 141 42.78 -5.17 -6.58
C GLY A 141 41.84 -4.36 -5.70
N ILE A 142 41.79 -4.66 -4.40
CA ILE A 142 40.91 -3.96 -3.44
C ILE A 142 41.54 -2.62 -3.06
N ASN A 143 40.74 -1.56 -3.06
CA ASN A 143 41.18 -0.23 -2.66
C ASN A 143 41.72 -0.25 -1.22
N HIS A 144 42.94 0.23 -1.03
CA HIS A 144 43.59 0.30 0.28
C HIS A 144 42.76 1.11 1.30
N GLN A 145 41.98 2.10 0.85
CA GLN A 145 41.14 2.90 1.74
C GLN A 145 40.06 2.05 2.42
N TYR A 146 39.54 1.00 1.78
CA TYR A 146 38.58 0.06 2.39
C TYR A 146 39.20 -0.74 3.54
N LEU A 147 40.50 -1.04 3.46
CA LEU A 147 41.20 -1.79 4.51
C LEU A 147 41.26 -1.01 5.82
N ALA A 148 41.43 0.32 5.74
CA ALA A 148 41.40 1.20 6.90
C ALA A 148 40.00 1.25 7.55
N VAL A 149 38.93 1.17 6.73
CA VAL A 149 37.55 1.11 7.23
C VAL A 149 37.25 -0.22 7.92
N LEU A 150 37.70 -1.34 7.33
CA LEU A 150 37.54 -2.67 7.92
C LEU A 150 38.32 -2.79 9.24
N GLU A 151 39.56 -2.32 9.27
CA GLU A 151 40.37 -2.29 10.50
C GLU A 151 39.67 -1.47 11.60
N ALA A 152 39.20 -0.26 11.29
CA ALA A 152 38.50 0.58 12.25
C ALA A 152 37.14 -0.01 12.70
N GLY A 153 36.46 -0.74 11.81
CA GLY A 153 35.22 -1.46 12.13
C GLY A 153 35.43 -2.56 13.16
N PHE A 154 36.37 -3.46 12.91
CA PHE A 154 36.52 -4.66 13.74
C PHE A 154 37.40 -4.46 14.98
N THR A 155 38.29 -3.47 15.00
CA THR A 155 39.11 -3.16 16.19
C THR A 155 38.51 -2.01 17.03
N HIS A 156 37.50 -1.31 16.52
CA HIS A 156 36.94 -0.08 17.09
C HIS A 156 37.97 1.04 17.31
N GLN A 157 39.09 1.01 16.57
CA GLN A 157 40.18 1.98 16.66
C GLN A 157 40.46 2.63 15.30
N GLY A 158 40.43 3.96 15.23
CA GLY A 158 40.79 4.72 14.03
C GLY A 158 39.69 5.67 13.53
N THR A 159 40.08 6.65 12.71
CA THR A 159 39.17 7.61 12.06
C THR A 159 38.88 7.16 10.62
N VAL A 160 37.60 7.07 10.27
CA VAL A 160 37.14 6.62 8.95
C VAL A 160 36.68 7.79 8.09
N ASP A 161 37.05 7.77 6.80
CA ASP A 161 36.52 8.68 5.79
C ASP A 161 35.06 8.29 5.45
N PRO A 162 34.07 9.16 5.70
CA PRO A 162 32.66 8.87 5.44
C PRO A 162 32.35 8.51 3.99
N ALA A 163 33.05 9.10 3.02
CA ALA A 163 32.81 8.84 1.60
C ALA A 163 33.26 7.41 1.21
N VAL A 164 34.38 6.97 1.78
CA VAL A 164 34.90 5.61 1.59
C VAL A 164 34.00 4.58 2.28
N LEU A 165 33.45 4.92 3.45
CA LEU A 165 32.48 4.07 4.16
C LEU A 165 31.19 3.88 3.35
N ASP A 166 30.66 4.94 2.73
CA ASP A 166 29.46 4.87 1.88
C ASP A 166 29.69 4.02 0.63
N GLU A 167 30.84 4.18 -0.02
CA GLU A 167 31.21 3.36 -1.16
C GLU A 167 31.34 1.88 -0.76
N MET A 168 31.97 1.59 0.37
CA MET A 168 32.13 0.22 0.87
C MET A 168 30.80 -0.43 1.27
N GLN A 169 29.88 0.33 1.88
CA GLN A 169 28.52 -0.13 2.19
C GLN A 169 27.69 -0.40 0.93
N SER A 170 27.86 0.40 -0.12
CA SER A 170 27.25 0.16 -1.43
C SER A 170 27.80 -1.10 -2.11
N LEU A 171 29.11 -1.33 -2.06
CA LEU A 171 29.76 -2.52 -2.61
C LEU A 171 29.35 -3.80 -1.87
N LEU A 172 29.15 -3.72 -0.55
CA LEU A 172 28.70 -4.83 0.30
C LEU A 172 27.18 -4.92 0.43
N ALA A 173 26.39 -4.10 -0.28
CA ALA A 173 24.94 -4.09 -0.15
C ALA A 173 24.35 -5.50 -0.35
N PRO A 174 23.49 -6.00 0.57
CA PRO A 174 22.98 -7.37 0.51
C PRO A 174 22.32 -7.73 -0.83
N ALA A 175 21.72 -6.72 -1.49
CA ALA A 175 21.08 -6.85 -2.81
C ALA A 175 22.04 -7.39 -3.89
N ARG A 176 23.33 -7.05 -3.82
CA ARG A 176 24.35 -7.48 -4.79
C ARG A 176 24.70 -8.97 -4.70
N PHE A 177 24.23 -9.65 -3.67
CA PHE A 177 24.52 -11.07 -3.42
C PHE A 177 23.32 -12.01 -3.68
N HIS A 178 22.15 -11.48 -4.06
CA HIS A 178 20.92 -12.26 -4.29
C HIS A 178 21.07 -13.36 -5.35
N GLU A 179 21.89 -13.13 -6.38
CA GLU A 179 22.11 -14.10 -7.47
C GLU A 179 23.00 -15.29 -7.07
N LEU A 180 23.73 -15.21 -5.96
CA LEU A 180 24.65 -16.26 -5.51
C LEU A 180 23.96 -17.23 -4.57
N ASP A 181 23.39 -16.68 -3.49
CA ASP A 181 22.60 -17.38 -2.48
C ASP A 181 22.08 -16.46 -1.36
N THR A 182 20.99 -16.83 -0.69
CA THR A 182 20.51 -16.13 0.52
C THR A 182 21.55 -16.11 1.65
N ILE A 183 22.46 -17.09 1.69
CA ILE A 183 23.55 -17.13 2.67
C ILE A 183 24.56 -15.99 2.50
N PHE A 184 24.79 -15.54 1.26
CA PHE A 184 25.68 -14.42 0.96
C PHE A 184 25.04 -13.07 1.29
N VAL A 185 23.72 -12.96 1.08
CA VAL A 185 22.92 -11.79 1.49
C VAL A 185 23.02 -11.59 3.00
N LYS A 186 22.86 -12.68 3.77
CA LYS A 186 23.01 -12.67 5.23
C LYS A 186 24.45 -12.32 5.65
N ALA A 187 25.45 -12.97 5.06
CA ALA A 187 26.86 -12.69 5.32
C ALA A 187 27.25 -11.23 5.10
N ALA A 188 26.77 -10.62 4.02
CA ALA A 188 27.03 -9.23 3.70
C ALA A 188 26.32 -8.27 4.68
N SER A 189 25.09 -8.59 5.08
CA SER A 189 24.35 -7.85 6.11
C SER A 189 25.05 -7.90 7.47
N ASP A 190 25.55 -9.08 7.87
CA ASP A 190 26.25 -9.27 9.13
C ASP A 190 27.56 -8.44 9.17
N ILE A 191 28.30 -8.41 8.06
CA ILE A 191 29.53 -7.61 7.94
C ILE A 191 29.22 -6.10 7.97
N ILE A 192 28.18 -5.63 7.26
CA ILE A 192 27.78 -4.21 7.26
C ILE A 192 27.43 -3.75 8.67
N ALA A 193 26.72 -4.59 9.45
CA ALA A 193 26.33 -4.27 10.81
C ALA A 193 27.53 -4.08 11.77
N LEU A 194 28.71 -4.62 11.42
CA LEU A 194 29.95 -4.52 12.18
C LEU A 194 30.84 -3.35 11.74
N LEU A 195 30.50 -2.65 10.67
CA LEU A 195 31.26 -1.47 10.21
C LEU A 195 30.97 -0.23 11.10
N PRO A 196 31.90 0.74 11.17
CA PRO A 196 31.72 1.94 11.99
C PRO A 196 30.46 2.69 11.57
N ALA A 197 29.61 3.02 12.55
CA ALA A 197 28.45 3.88 12.30
C ALA A 197 28.94 5.27 11.85
N LYS A 198 28.25 5.87 10.86
CA LYS A 198 28.57 7.20 10.35
C LYS A 198 28.81 8.17 11.52
N PRO A 199 29.87 9.00 11.49
CA PRO A 199 29.91 10.16 12.37
C PRO A 199 28.71 11.04 12.00
N LYS A 200 27.70 11.05 12.88
CA LYS A 200 26.54 11.91 12.74
C LYS A 200 27.05 13.33 12.56
N HIS A 201 26.73 13.99 11.45
CA HIS A 201 26.77 15.44 11.42
C HIS A 201 25.90 15.90 12.58
N GLN A 202 26.54 16.45 13.62
CA GLN A 202 25.87 17.15 14.69
C GLN A 202 25.26 18.42 14.09
N LYS A 203 24.11 18.29 13.41
CA LYS A 203 23.01 19.16 13.77
C LYS A 203 22.64 18.72 15.18
N THR A 204 22.67 19.65 16.13
CA THR A 204 22.11 19.47 17.46
C THR A 204 20.60 19.22 17.35
N GLN A 205 20.19 18.05 16.88
CA GLN A 205 18.92 17.47 17.28
C GLN A 205 19.14 16.99 18.71
N LYS A 206 18.77 17.86 19.66
CA LYS A 206 18.14 17.35 20.87
C LYS A 206 17.18 16.26 20.42
N HIS A 207 17.23 15.06 21.01
CA HIS A 207 16.08 14.17 21.01
C HIS A 207 14.90 15.00 21.50
N ARG A 208 14.10 15.52 20.56
CA ARG A 208 12.79 16.09 20.84
C ARG A 208 11.83 14.90 20.85
N ASP A 209 10.98 14.85 21.85
CA ASP A 209 9.89 13.88 21.92
C ASP A 209 9.06 13.94 20.62
N SER A 210 8.63 12.77 20.11
CA SER A 210 7.84 12.67 18.89
C SER A 210 6.60 13.56 18.96
N TYR A 211 6.38 14.40 17.95
CA TYR A 211 5.29 15.38 17.94
C TYR A 211 3.88 14.74 17.88
N TYR A 212 3.81 13.44 17.60
CA TYR A 212 2.58 12.67 17.37
C TYR A 212 2.34 11.56 18.41
N HIS A 213 2.29 11.94 19.69
CA HIS A 213 2.13 11.00 20.82
C HIS A 213 0.81 10.21 20.86
N LYS A 214 -0.33 10.80 20.49
CA LYS A 214 -1.62 10.08 20.43
C LYS A 214 -1.65 9.09 19.28
N LEU A 215 -1.02 9.40 18.13
CA LEU A 215 -0.88 8.41 17.05
C LEU A 215 0.01 7.25 17.49
N GLN A 216 1.10 7.51 18.23
CA GLN A 216 1.90 6.45 18.86
C GLN A 216 1.06 5.59 19.82
N GLU A 217 0.23 6.22 20.64
CA GLU A 217 -0.68 5.51 21.55
C GLU A 217 -1.68 4.65 20.77
N PHE A 218 -2.26 5.19 19.70
CA PHE A 218 -3.13 4.45 18.78
C PHE A 218 -2.43 3.22 18.17
N GLN A 219 -1.18 3.36 17.73
CA GLN A 219 -0.41 2.21 17.22
C GLN A 219 -0.17 1.16 18.31
N LYS A 220 -0.01 1.54 19.58
CA LYS A 220 0.08 0.57 20.69
C LYS A 220 -1.23 -0.20 20.86
N TYR A 221 -2.39 0.47 20.85
CA TYR A 221 -3.69 -0.22 20.94
C TYR A 221 -3.90 -1.22 19.79
N ARG A 222 -3.54 -0.81 18.57
CA ARG A 222 -3.57 -1.68 17.41
C ARG A 222 -2.64 -2.89 17.55
N GLN A 223 -1.42 -2.70 18.05
CA GLN A 223 -0.51 -3.82 18.32
C GLN A 223 -1.06 -4.77 19.39
N LEU A 224 -1.70 -4.25 20.44
CA LEU A 224 -2.39 -5.06 21.44
C LEU A 224 -3.51 -5.89 20.82
N LEU A 225 -4.35 -5.30 19.96
CA LEU A 225 -5.39 -6.03 19.21
C LEU A 225 -4.80 -7.09 18.28
N ASN A 226 -3.70 -6.79 17.58
CA ASN A 226 -3.03 -7.76 16.71
C ASN A 226 -2.48 -8.95 17.52
N ASN A 227 -1.89 -8.69 18.68
CA ASN A 227 -1.41 -9.75 19.58
C ASN A 227 -2.56 -10.61 20.08
N LEU A 228 -3.70 -10.00 20.42
CA LEU A 228 -4.91 -10.72 20.82
C LEU A 228 -5.47 -11.56 19.67
N CYS A 229 -5.47 -11.02 18.44
CA CYS A 229 -5.85 -11.75 17.23
C CYS A 229 -4.93 -12.96 16.98
N ASN A 230 -3.61 -12.82 17.20
CA ASN A 230 -2.67 -13.94 17.12
C ASN A 230 -2.92 -15.00 18.20
N GLN A 231 -3.23 -14.59 19.44
CA GLN A 231 -3.62 -15.51 20.51
C GLN A 231 -4.89 -16.26 20.16
N LEU A 232 -5.92 -15.55 19.68
CA LEU A 232 -7.17 -16.14 19.20
C LEU A 232 -6.90 -17.15 18.08
N ASN A 233 -6.10 -16.77 17.08
CA ASN A 233 -5.75 -17.64 15.96
C ASN A 233 -5.08 -18.92 16.45
N GLN A 234 -4.15 -18.82 17.40
CA GLN A 234 -3.47 -20.00 17.96
C GLN A 234 -4.46 -20.93 18.65
N VAL A 235 -5.35 -20.41 19.50
CA VAL A 235 -6.35 -21.22 20.21
C VAL A 235 -7.31 -21.91 19.24
N ILE A 236 -7.82 -21.17 18.25
CA ILE A 236 -8.77 -21.69 17.26
C ILE A 236 -8.10 -22.68 16.31
N GLN A 237 -6.85 -22.43 15.91
CA GLN A 237 -6.08 -23.35 15.08
C GLN A 237 -5.78 -24.66 15.81
N ASP A 238 -5.43 -24.60 17.10
CA ASP A 238 -5.27 -25.80 17.94
C ASP A 238 -6.57 -26.61 18.00
N CYS A 239 -7.72 -25.95 18.16
CA CYS A 239 -9.02 -26.62 18.18
C CYS A 239 -9.39 -27.21 16.81
N SER A 240 -9.09 -26.51 15.72
CA SER A 240 -9.34 -26.97 14.36
C SER A 240 -8.50 -28.20 14.01
N ASN A 241 -7.23 -28.24 14.45
CA ASN A 241 -6.35 -29.40 14.27
C ASN A 241 -6.81 -30.67 15.03
N HIS A 242 -7.72 -30.51 15.99
CA HIS A 242 -8.36 -31.60 16.74
C HIS A 242 -9.80 -31.89 16.25
N ASP A 243 -10.19 -31.32 15.10
CA ASP A 243 -11.52 -31.42 14.48
C ASP A 243 -12.66 -30.91 15.40
N LEU A 244 -12.33 -30.08 16.40
CA LEU A 244 -13.30 -29.54 17.36
C LEU A 244 -13.97 -28.26 16.87
N LEU A 245 -13.35 -27.54 15.93
CA LEU A 245 -13.88 -26.31 15.34
C LEU A 245 -13.65 -26.30 13.82
N PRO A 246 -14.50 -25.61 13.03
CA PRO A 246 -14.32 -25.49 11.59
C PRO A 246 -13.05 -24.71 11.19
N HIS A 247 -12.33 -25.19 10.18
CA HIS A 247 -11.14 -24.51 9.63
C HIS A 247 -11.42 -23.09 9.13
N LYS A 248 -12.64 -22.81 8.64
CA LYS A 248 -13.04 -21.48 8.14
C LYS A 248 -12.92 -20.37 9.19
N LEU A 249 -13.08 -20.67 10.48
CA LEU A 249 -12.86 -19.69 11.56
C LEU A 249 -11.41 -19.17 11.56
N THR A 250 -10.45 -20.02 11.22
CA THR A 250 -9.03 -19.64 11.13
C THR A 250 -8.81 -18.65 9.98
N GLU A 251 -9.43 -18.88 8.81
CA GLU A 251 -9.35 -17.99 7.65
C GLU A 251 -9.95 -16.60 7.94
N ASP A 252 -11.08 -16.57 8.65
CA ASP A 252 -11.74 -15.34 9.08
C ASP A 252 -10.86 -14.53 10.04
N ILE A 253 -10.20 -15.20 11.00
CA ILE A 253 -9.29 -14.54 11.94
C ILE A 253 -8.07 -13.98 11.21
N VAL A 254 -7.48 -14.74 10.29
CA VAL A 254 -6.36 -14.28 9.46
C VAL A 254 -6.75 -13.04 8.63
N THR A 255 -7.96 -13.03 8.08
CA THR A 255 -8.49 -11.88 7.34
C THR A 255 -8.59 -10.62 8.21
N VAL A 256 -9.10 -10.76 9.44
CA VAL A 256 -9.15 -9.65 10.40
C VAL A 256 -7.75 -9.21 10.82
N SER A 257 -6.84 -10.14 11.07
CA SER A 257 -5.44 -9.87 11.40
C SER A 257 -4.77 -9.03 10.32
N HIS A 258 -4.93 -9.42 9.05
CA HIS A 258 -4.39 -8.66 7.93
C HIS A 258 -4.95 -7.23 7.87
N LYS A 259 -6.27 -7.06 8.04
CA LYS A 259 -6.90 -5.72 8.09
C LYS A 259 -6.34 -4.86 9.23
N ILE A 260 -6.16 -5.43 10.42
CA ILE A 260 -5.54 -4.73 11.55
C ILE A 260 -4.09 -4.37 11.21
N GLN A 261 -3.30 -5.25 10.58
CA GLN A 261 -1.89 -5.01 10.24
C GLN A 261 -1.67 -4.05 9.07
N SER A 262 -2.62 -3.96 8.15
CA SER A 262 -2.56 -3.06 6.99
C SER A 262 -3.20 -1.69 7.22
N GLN A 263 -3.96 -1.50 8.32
CA GLN A 263 -4.58 -0.21 8.65
C GLN A 263 -3.57 0.95 8.62
N ARG A 264 -3.90 2.02 7.91
CA ARG A 264 -3.16 3.28 7.90
C ARG A 264 -4.16 4.41 7.77
N PHE A 265 -3.81 5.59 8.27
CA PHE A 265 -4.59 6.80 8.01
C PHE A 265 -4.09 7.45 6.73
N ARG A 266 -4.97 7.74 5.79
CA ARG A 266 -4.59 8.43 4.56
C ARG A 266 -4.96 9.92 4.66
N LEU A 267 -3.97 10.78 4.46
CA LEU A 267 -4.06 12.23 4.56
C LEU A 267 -3.81 12.86 3.19
N ALA A 268 -4.82 13.50 2.59
CA ALA A 268 -4.63 14.23 1.34
C ALA A 268 -4.31 15.69 1.60
N VAL A 269 -3.35 16.25 0.86
CA VAL A 269 -3.05 17.70 0.87
C VAL A 269 -3.42 18.30 -0.48
N VAL A 270 -4.28 19.31 -0.45
CA VAL A 270 -4.91 19.91 -1.63
C VAL A 270 -4.86 21.43 -1.54
N GLY A 271 -4.66 22.09 -2.69
CA GLY A 271 -4.67 23.55 -2.78
C GLY A 271 -4.16 24.02 -4.14
N GLU A 272 -4.33 25.31 -4.44
CA GLU A 272 -3.80 25.90 -5.68
C GLU A 272 -2.26 25.83 -5.75
N PHE A 273 -1.68 26.08 -6.93
CA PHE A 273 -0.22 26.16 -7.07
C PHE A 273 0.37 27.28 -6.20
N SER A 274 1.60 27.05 -5.71
CA SER A 274 2.36 28.02 -4.94
C SER A 274 1.71 28.51 -3.63
N GLN A 275 0.78 27.73 -3.06
CA GLN A 275 0.19 28.01 -1.73
C GLN A 275 1.03 27.50 -0.54
N GLY A 276 2.21 26.93 -0.81
CA GLY A 276 3.11 26.39 0.20
C GLY A 276 2.82 24.93 0.59
N LYS A 277 2.23 24.12 -0.31
CA LYS A 277 1.93 22.70 -0.06
C LYS A 277 3.17 21.89 0.29
N SER A 278 4.22 21.96 -0.53
CA SER A 278 5.50 21.29 -0.26
C SER A 278 6.12 21.73 1.07
N THR A 279 6.06 23.03 1.39
CA THR A 279 6.55 23.57 2.67
C THR A 279 5.74 23.04 3.86
N LEU A 280 4.41 22.96 3.73
CA LEU A 280 3.54 22.36 4.74
C LEU A 280 3.88 20.88 4.95
N LEU A 281 4.07 20.12 3.87
CA LEU A 281 4.47 18.72 3.93
C LEU A 281 5.80 18.56 4.65
N ASN A 282 6.82 19.35 4.30
CA ASN A 282 8.11 19.33 4.99
C ASN A 282 7.98 19.65 6.48
N ALA A 283 7.13 20.62 6.85
CA ALA A 283 6.85 20.93 8.25
C ALA A 283 6.14 19.77 8.99
N LEU A 284 5.20 19.07 8.33
CA LEU A 284 4.51 17.88 8.88
C LEU A 284 5.44 16.67 9.02
N LEU A 285 6.41 16.53 8.12
CA LEU A 285 7.36 15.42 8.13
C LEU A 285 8.56 15.67 9.05
N GLY A 286 8.83 16.94 9.38
CA GLY A 286 10.01 17.36 10.16
C GLY A 286 11.32 17.34 9.37
N GLU A 287 11.25 17.13 8.05
CA GLU A 287 12.39 17.02 7.13
C GLU A 287 12.06 17.66 5.78
N GLU A 288 13.06 18.25 5.12
CA GLU A 288 12.94 18.84 3.78
C GLU A 288 13.01 17.76 2.69
N ILE A 289 11.87 17.11 2.44
CA ILE A 289 11.78 16.00 1.49
C ILE A 289 11.06 16.40 0.21
N GLN A 290 9.98 17.16 0.29
CA GLN A 290 9.28 17.64 -0.89
C GLN A 290 10.02 18.80 -1.54
N PRO A 291 10.18 18.83 -2.88
CA PRO A 291 10.84 19.93 -3.58
C PRO A 291 10.08 21.24 -3.36
N VAL A 292 10.81 22.29 -2.97
CA VAL A 292 10.30 23.65 -2.78
C VAL A 292 10.99 24.58 -3.78
N ARG A 293 10.23 25.14 -4.74
CA ARG A 293 10.71 26.14 -5.71
C ARG A 293 9.64 27.22 -5.90
N ALA A 294 10.06 28.39 -6.38
CA ALA A 294 9.16 29.51 -6.66
C ALA A 294 8.27 29.30 -7.91
N ILE A 295 8.57 28.28 -8.72
CA ILE A 295 7.88 27.88 -9.95
C ILE A 295 7.17 26.53 -9.65
N PRO A 296 5.98 26.22 -10.22
CA PRO A 296 5.26 24.96 -10.00
C PRO A 296 6.19 23.72 -9.89
N CYS A 297 6.12 23.04 -8.74
CA CYS A 297 7.04 21.94 -8.41
C CYS A 297 6.41 20.56 -8.54
N SER A 298 5.19 20.35 -8.06
CA SER A 298 4.60 19.01 -7.97
C SER A 298 3.86 18.67 -9.27
N GLY A 299 4.56 17.92 -10.13
CA GLY A 299 4.08 17.47 -11.43
C GLY A 299 3.42 16.11 -11.40
N THR A 300 3.55 15.33 -10.34
CA THR A 300 3.08 13.95 -10.28
C THR A 300 2.53 13.68 -8.89
N VAL A 301 1.47 12.88 -8.80
CA VAL A 301 0.94 12.48 -7.49
C VAL A 301 2.02 11.74 -6.72
N THR A 302 2.25 12.18 -5.49
CA THR A 302 3.27 11.59 -4.64
C THR A 302 2.63 11.04 -3.37
N VAL A 303 2.90 9.77 -3.10
CA VAL A 303 2.50 9.10 -1.86
C VAL A 303 3.73 8.97 -0.97
N LEU A 304 3.67 9.64 0.17
CA LEU A 304 4.66 9.55 1.23
C LEU A 304 4.17 8.54 2.26
N LYS A 305 4.94 7.48 2.49
CA LYS A 305 4.59 6.46 3.49
C LYS A 305 5.81 5.93 4.21
N TYR A 306 5.56 5.27 5.34
CA TYR A 306 6.60 4.57 6.07
C TYR A 306 7.12 3.39 5.25
N GLY A 307 8.44 3.20 5.26
CA GLY A 307 9.09 1.99 4.77
C GLY A 307 10.36 1.71 5.55
N ALA A 308 10.76 0.44 5.63
CA ALA A 308 11.95 0.03 6.40
C ALA A 308 13.25 0.61 5.84
N GLN A 309 13.25 1.05 4.58
CA GLN A 309 14.37 1.67 3.89
C GLN A 309 13.86 2.83 3.03
N LYS A 310 14.74 3.79 2.72
CA LYS A 310 14.44 4.87 1.78
C LYS A 310 14.34 4.28 0.37
N ARG A 311 13.15 4.27 -0.21
CA ARG A 311 12.88 3.72 -1.54
C ARG A 311 11.93 4.63 -2.30
N VAL A 312 12.11 4.67 -3.62
CA VAL A 312 11.26 5.46 -4.51
C VAL A 312 10.75 4.55 -5.61
N VAL A 313 9.44 4.41 -5.70
CA VAL A 313 8.79 3.57 -6.70
C VAL A 313 7.98 4.47 -7.61
N CYS A 314 8.29 4.46 -8.90
CA CYS A 314 7.49 5.11 -9.94
C CYS A 314 6.51 4.10 -10.53
N ARG A 315 5.22 4.38 -10.40
CA ARG A 315 4.15 3.61 -11.04
C ARG A 315 3.74 4.30 -12.34
N TYR A 316 3.91 3.58 -13.43
CA TYR A 316 3.44 3.93 -14.76
C TYR A 316 2.17 3.13 -15.07
N LYS A 317 1.48 3.47 -16.16
CA LYS A 317 0.26 2.76 -16.60
C LYS A 317 0.42 1.25 -16.75
N ASP A 318 1.57 0.82 -17.28
CA ASP A 318 1.80 -0.59 -17.67
C ASP A 318 2.85 -1.29 -16.79
N ARG A 319 3.54 -0.57 -15.89
CA ARG A 319 4.68 -1.11 -15.12
C ARG A 319 4.98 -0.31 -13.86
N GLU A 320 5.69 -0.94 -12.92
CA GLU A 320 6.32 -0.28 -11.77
C GLU A 320 7.84 -0.38 -11.88
N GLU A 321 8.54 0.68 -11.47
CA GLU A 321 10.00 0.76 -11.49
C GLU A 321 10.50 1.38 -10.17
N GLU A 322 11.46 0.73 -9.52
CA GLU A 322 12.17 1.31 -8.38
C GLU A 322 13.35 2.14 -8.89
N ILE A 323 13.41 3.41 -8.48
CA ILE A 323 14.47 4.35 -8.85
C ILE A 323 15.34 4.69 -7.63
N PRO A 324 16.61 5.09 -7.86
CA PRO A 324 17.48 5.57 -6.79
C PRO A 324 16.87 6.77 -6.03
N PRO A 325 16.94 6.82 -4.68
CA PRO A 325 16.33 7.90 -3.88
C PRO A 325 16.82 9.32 -4.22
N ASP A 326 18.04 9.46 -4.73
CA ASP A 326 18.62 10.72 -5.20
C ASP A 326 17.90 11.28 -6.45
N GLN A 327 17.28 10.42 -7.25
CA GLN A 327 16.51 10.83 -8.43
C GLN A 327 15.07 11.26 -8.09
N TYR A 328 14.64 11.11 -6.83
CA TYR A 328 13.31 11.50 -6.38
C TYR A 328 13.02 12.98 -6.68
N GLN A 329 13.93 13.88 -6.29
CA GLN A 329 13.73 15.32 -6.44
C GLN A 329 13.56 15.71 -7.92
N GLU A 330 14.33 15.09 -8.81
CA GLU A 330 14.26 15.34 -10.25
C GLU A 330 12.95 14.82 -10.87
N LYS A 331 12.45 13.67 -10.40
CA LYS A 331 11.24 13.03 -10.92
C LYS A 331 9.94 13.58 -10.33
N ALA A 332 9.99 14.04 -9.09
CA ALA A 332 8.85 14.67 -8.41
C ALA A 332 8.69 16.15 -8.80
N ALA A 333 9.81 16.82 -9.18
CA ALA A 333 9.80 18.19 -9.66
C ALA A 333 9.40 18.30 -11.14
N ILE A 334 8.74 19.40 -11.50
CA ILE A 334 8.57 19.83 -12.90
C ILE A 334 9.91 20.44 -13.38
N SER A 335 10.30 20.19 -14.64
CA SER A 335 11.54 20.75 -15.21
C SER A 335 11.50 22.29 -15.25
N GLU A 336 12.68 22.93 -15.23
CA GLU A 336 12.79 24.39 -15.35
C GLU A 336 12.18 24.94 -16.64
N ASP A 337 12.38 24.23 -17.75
CA ASP A 337 11.95 24.67 -19.08
C ASP A 337 10.43 24.56 -19.26
N ALA A 338 9.80 23.51 -18.73
CA ALA A 338 8.35 23.39 -18.75
C ALA A 338 7.67 24.37 -17.81
N ALA A 339 8.28 24.66 -16.67
CA ALA A 339 7.75 25.58 -15.68
C ALA A 339 7.74 27.06 -16.15
N LEU A 340 8.53 27.39 -17.19
CA LEU A 340 8.70 28.74 -17.74
C LEU A 340 7.95 29.00 -19.07
N GLY A 341 7.45 27.98 -19.78
CA GLY A 341 6.86 28.18 -21.11
C GLY A 341 5.80 27.17 -21.53
N ASN A 342 6.04 25.86 -21.32
CA ASN A 342 5.16 24.79 -21.82
C ASN A 342 4.83 23.77 -20.71
N LEU A 343 4.12 24.22 -19.67
CA LEU A 343 3.66 23.33 -18.59
C LEU A 343 2.84 22.16 -19.15
N ILE A 344 2.09 22.38 -20.24
CA ILE A 344 1.11 21.44 -20.79
C ILE A 344 1.79 20.26 -21.52
N ASP A 345 2.89 20.50 -22.24
CA ASP A 345 3.53 19.47 -23.09
C ASP A 345 4.33 18.44 -22.29
N GLU A 346 5.12 18.87 -21.31
CA GLU A 346 5.93 17.94 -20.49
C GLU A 346 5.06 17.17 -19.49
N LEU A 347 4.00 17.81 -18.94
CA LEU A 347 3.04 17.18 -18.05
C LEU A 347 2.08 16.22 -18.76
N ALA A 348 1.93 16.31 -20.09
CA ALA A 348 1.21 15.37 -20.93
C ALA A 348 2.09 14.21 -21.44
N GLN A 349 3.41 14.35 -21.39
CA GLN A 349 4.40 13.35 -21.81
C GLN A 349 4.91 12.46 -20.67
N SER A 350 4.63 12.80 -19.40
CA SER A 350 4.98 11.93 -18.28
C SER A 350 4.03 10.72 -18.22
N ASP A 351 4.57 9.53 -18.47
CA ASP A 351 3.87 8.25 -18.33
C ASP A 351 3.67 7.83 -16.86
N ILE A 352 4.17 8.62 -15.91
CA ILE A 352 4.14 8.31 -14.47
C ILE A 352 2.79 8.72 -13.89
N GLU A 353 2.04 7.75 -13.35
CA GLU A 353 0.76 8.00 -12.68
C GLU A 353 0.96 8.41 -11.22
N GLU A 354 1.92 7.79 -10.54
CA GLU A 354 2.14 7.95 -9.11
C GLU A 354 3.62 7.69 -8.75
N ILE A 355 4.15 8.47 -7.80
CA ILE A 355 5.46 8.25 -7.19
C ILE A 355 5.25 7.90 -5.73
N ILE A 356 5.79 6.77 -5.28
CA ILE A 356 5.71 6.32 -3.89
C ILE A 356 7.09 6.53 -3.26
N LEU A 357 7.18 7.39 -2.25
CA LEU A 357 8.36 7.54 -1.41
C LEU A 357 8.14 6.80 -0.09
N GLU A 358 8.87 5.71 0.07
CA GLU A 358 8.99 4.96 1.32
C GLU A 358 10.17 5.51 2.11
N HIS A 359 9.95 5.88 3.37
CA HIS A 359 11.02 6.48 4.18
C HIS A 359 10.85 6.14 5.68
N PRO A 360 11.91 5.66 6.36
CA PRO A 360 11.79 5.16 7.73
C PRO A 360 11.64 6.26 8.77
N ASP A 361 12.29 7.42 8.55
CA ASP A 361 12.43 8.46 9.58
C ASP A 361 11.35 9.56 9.51
N LEU A 362 10.30 9.37 8.70
CA LEU A 362 9.22 10.36 8.58
C LEU A 362 8.33 10.36 9.83
N ASP A 363 8.37 11.43 10.63
CA ASP A 363 7.75 11.43 11.97
C ASP A 363 6.24 11.19 11.94
N LEU A 364 5.52 11.78 10.98
CA LEU A 364 4.09 11.51 10.81
C LEU A 364 3.83 10.09 10.25
N CYS A 365 4.63 9.64 9.29
CA CYS A 365 4.38 8.38 8.60
C CYS A 365 4.75 7.14 9.42
N GLN A 366 5.80 7.18 10.23
CA GLN A 366 6.16 6.11 11.17
C GLN A 366 5.02 5.80 12.15
N ASN A 367 4.15 6.79 12.39
CA ASN A 367 2.99 6.69 13.26
C ASN A 367 1.71 6.24 12.52
N GLY A 368 1.86 5.66 11.33
CA GLY A 368 0.80 5.00 10.58
C GLY A 368 -0.04 5.92 9.71
N VAL A 369 0.52 7.05 9.26
CA VAL A 369 -0.12 7.98 8.33
C VAL A 369 0.55 7.93 6.95
N GLU A 370 -0.25 7.79 5.91
CA GLU A 370 0.18 7.93 4.52
C GLU A 370 -0.27 9.29 4.01
N ILE A 371 0.65 10.07 3.47
CA ILE A 371 0.35 11.40 2.96
C ILE A 371 0.32 11.35 1.45
N VAL A 372 -0.75 11.91 0.89
CA VAL A 372 -0.91 12.06 -0.54
C VAL A 372 -0.75 13.53 -0.90
N ASP A 373 0.32 13.84 -1.62
CA ASP A 373 0.50 15.14 -2.27
C ASP A 373 -0.17 15.15 -3.64
N SER A 374 -1.14 16.05 -3.81
CA SER A 374 -1.82 16.24 -5.09
C SER A 374 -1.20 17.41 -5.88
N PRO A 375 -0.94 17.24 -7.19
CA PRO A 375 -0.62 18.37 -8.07
C PRO A 375 -1.72 19.44 -7.98
N GLY A 376 -1.36 20.72 -8.11
CA GLY A 376 -2.32 21.83 -8.00
C GLY A 376 -3.54 21.66 -8.92
N LEU A 377 -4.74 21.80 -8.35
CA LEU A 377 -6.02 21.46 -9.00
C LEU A 377 -6.49 22.37 -10.14
N ASN A 378 -5.79 23.47 -10.45
CA ASN A 378 -6.37 24.57 -11.25
C ASN A 378 -6.03 24.58 -12.74
N GLU A 379 -5.27 23.64 -13.30
CA GLU A 379 -4.79 23.81 -14.69
C GLU A 379 -4.97 22.60 -15.62
N ASN A 380 -5.24 21.39 -15.12
CA ASN A 380 -5.36 20.22 -16.00
C ASN A 380 -6.54 19.30 -15.63
N PRO A 381 -7.53 19.14 -16.53
CA PRO A 381 -8.62 18.18 -16.37
C PRO A 381 -8.13 16.77 -16.04
N LYS A 382 -7.01 16.29 -16.62
CA LYS A 382 -6.45 14.96 -16.34
C LYS A 382 -5.90 14.76 -14.93
N ARG A 383 -5.83 15.80 -14.08
CA ARG A 383 -5.19 15.73 -12.75
C ARG A 383 -6.14 15.93 -11.59
N THR A 384 -7.26 16.59 -11.81
CA THR A 384 -8.42 16.40 -10.95
C THR A 384 -8.80 14.92 -10.91
N ASP A 385 -8.55 14.16 -11.99
CA ASP A 385 -8.71 12.71 -12.07
C ASP A 385 -7.99 11.94 -10.99
N ILE A 386 -6.72 12.24 -10.86
CA ILE A 386 -5.84 11.55 -9.94
C ILE A 386 -6.17 12.04 -8.52
N THR A 387 -6.42 13.35 -8.35
CA THR A 387 -6.88 13.92 -7.08
C THR A 387 -8.22 13.31 -6.61
N LYS A 388 -9.15 13.00 -7.53
CA LYS A 388 -10.42 12.33 -7.21
C LYS A 388 -10.23 10.89 -6.74
N LYS A 389 -9.36 10.12 -7.39
CA LYS A 389 -8.99 8.76 -6.93
C LYS A 389 -8.41 8.78 -5.53
N LEU A 390 -7.55 9.76 -5.27
CA LEU A 390 -6.82 9.88 -4.00
C LEU A 390 -7.69 10.28 -2.82
N LEU A 391 -8.64 11.19 -3.03
CA LEU A 391 -9.55 11.68 -1.99
C LEU A 391 -10.57 10.64 -1.52
N LYS A 392 -10.75 9.54 -2.25
CA LYS A 392 -11.78 8.54 -1.97
C LYS A 392 -11.47 7.65 -0.77
N ASP A 393 -10.21 7.24 -0.62
CA ASP A 393 -9.76 6.46 0.53
C ASP A 393 -9.04 7.32 1.56
N THR A 394 -9.39 8.62 1.62
CA THR A 394 -8.76 9.60 2.49
C THR A 394 -9.54 9.75 3.80
N ASP A 395 -8.88 9.48 4.93
CA ASP A 395 -9.47 9.69 6.26
C ASP A 395 -9.60 11.18 6.61
N ALA A 396 -8.66 12.01 6.13
CA ALA A 396 -8.58 13.45 6.35
C ALA A 396 -8.04 14.19 5.12
N ALA A 397 -8.67 15.29 4.71
CA ALA A 397 -8.17 16.18 3.67
C ALA A 397 -7.76 17.52 4.27
N ILE A 398 -6.61 18.06 3.84
CA ILE A 398 -6.16 19.41 4.16
C ILE A 398 -6.30 20.26 2.91
N PHE A 399 -7.17 21.26 2.97
CA PHE A 399 -7.21 22.35 2.00
C PHE A 399 -6.31 23.49 2.46
N LEU A 400 -5.30 23.82 1.66
CA LEU A 400 -4.34 24.90 1.92
C LEU A 400 -4.75 26.19 1.20
N ALA A 401 -5.04 27.22 1.97
CA ALA A 401 -5.50 28.53 1.52
C ALA A 401 -4.45 29.63 1.75
N ASN A 402 -4.54 30.74 1.01
CA ASN A 402 -3.63 31.88 1.15
C ASN A 402 -4.19 33.00 2.05
N ALA A 403 -3.49 33.36 3.14
CA ALA A 403 -3.89 34.50 3.98
C ALA A 403 -3.77 35.86 3.28
N SER A 404 -2.81 36.02 2.38
CA SER A 404 -2.52 37.28 1.67
C SER A 404 -3.44 37.52 0.47
N ARG A 405 -4.06 36.45 -0.06
CA ARG A 405 -5.05 36.50 -1.15
C ARG A 405 -6.26 35.64 -0.78
N PRO A 406 -7.00 36.01 0.27
CA PRO A 406 -7.98 35.12 0.88
C PRO A 406 -9.19 34.89 -0.03
N LEU A 407 -9.54 33.61 -0.23
CA LEU A 407 -10.78 33.17 -0.89
C LEU A 407 -10.94 33.73 -2.30
N THR A 408 -9.95 33.49 -3.15
CA THR A 408 -10.06 33.71 -4.60
C THR A 408 -11.23 32.89 -5.18
N GLN A 409 -11.70 33.22 -6.39
CA GLN A 409 -12.76 32.44 -7.02
C GLN A 409 -12.35 30.96 -7.18
N GLY A 410 -11.10 30.71 -7.59
CA GLY A 410 -10.54 29.36 -7.68
C GLY A 410 -10.52 28.62 -6.34
N GLU A 411 -10.06 29.26 -5.25
CA GLU A 411 -10.09 28.65 -3.91
C GLU A 411 -11.52 28.33 -3.45
N ARG A 412 -12.49 29.22 -3.72
CA ARG A 412 -13.90 28.99 -3.35
C ARG A 412 -14.49 27.81 -4.11
N ASP A 413 -14.26 27.75 -5.42
CA ASP A 413 -14.76 26.68 -6.27
C ASP A 413 -14.13 25.33 -5.88
N LEU A 414 -12.83 25.32 -5.58
CA LEU A 414 -12.08 24.14 -5.18
C LEU A 414 -12.51 23.63 -3.79
N ILE A 415 -12.68 24.50 -2.81
CA ILE A 415 -13.22 24.12 -1.48
C ILE A 415 -14.62 23.53 -1.62
N GLN A 416 -15.48 24.14 -2.44
CA GLN A 416 -16.84 23.68 -2.65
C GLN A 416 -16.86 22.30 -3.34
N ASP A 417 -15.96 22.08 -4.30
CA ASP A 417 -15.77 20.79 -4.97
C ASP A 417 -15.25 19.73 -3.99
N LEU A 418 -14.27 20.07 -3.13
CA LEU A 418 -13.80 19.20 -2.06
C LEU A 418 -14.90 18.83 -1.07
N LYS A 419 -15.71 19.79 -0.64
CA LYS A 419 -16.87 19.56 0.22
C LYS A 419 -17.78 18.49 -0.38
N ILE A 420 -18.16 18.66 -1.64
CA ILE A 420 -19.06 17.74 -2.34
C ILE A 420 -18.42 16.36 -2.45
N LYS A 421 -17.14 16.28 -2.79
CA LYS A 421 -16.42 15.00 -2.97
C LYS A 421 -16.26 14.23 -1.66
N LEU A 422 -15.87 14.92 -0.59
CA LEU A 422 -15.61 14.30 0.70
C LEU A 422 -16.90 13.81 1.39
N ASN A 423 -18.05 14.38 1.02
CA ASN A 423 -19.37 13.96 1.49
C ASN A 423 -20.12 13.05 0.53
N GLY A 424 -19.39 12.24 -0.24
CA GLY A 424 -20.00 11.25 -1.13
C GLY A 424 -20.91 11.85 -2.20
N GLY A 425 -20.70 13.10 -2.61
CA GLY A 425 -21.49 13.78 -3.65
C GLY A 425 -22.60 14.70 -3.12
N ASN A 426 -22.85 14.75 -1.81
CA ASN A 426 -23.91 15.58 -1.25
C ASN A 426 -23.52 17.07 -1.21
N LYS A 427 -24.25 17.90 -1.96
CA LYS A 427 -24.00 19.36 -2.02
C LYS A 427 -24.45 20.09 -0.75
N ASN A 428 -25.41 19.53 -0.02
CA ASN A 428 -26.07 20.19 1.09
C ASN A 428 -25.40 19.90 2.44
N GLU A 429 -24.60 18.85 2.54
CA GLU A 429 -23.91 18.47 3.77
C GLU A 429 -22.51 19.07 3.87
N PRO A 430 -22.08 19.56 5.04
CA PRO A 430 -20.72 20.03 5.31
C PRO A 430 -19.73 18.87 5.50
N ALA A 431 -18.48 19.02 5.09
CA ALA A 431 -17.45 17.98 5.16
C ALA A 431 -16.90 17.81 6.57
N ASP A 432 -16.88 16.58 7.08
CA ASP A 432 -16.43 16.24 8.44
C ASP A 432 -14.94 15.90 8.52
N ASN A 433 -14.32 15.48 7.41
CA ASN A 433 -12.89 15.17 7.26
C ASN A 433 -12.07 16.29 6.62
N LEU A 434 -12.64 17.47 6.38
CA LEU A 434 -11.93 18.59 5.73
C LEU A 434 -11.32 19.56 6.76
N PHE A 435 -10.01 19.75 6.69
CA PHE A 435 -9.27 20.78 7.41
C PHE A 435 -8.94 21.94 6.47
N VAL A 436 -9.28 23.16 6.88
CA VAL A 436 -8.91 24.39 6.16
C VAL A 436 -7.73 25.01 6.88
N VAL A 437 -6.57 24.99 6.21
CA VAL A 437 -5.32 25.54 6.73
C VAL A 437 -4.98 26.80 5.96
N VAL A 438 -5.02 27.94 6.64
CA VAL A 438 -4.75 29.26 6.05
C VAL A 438 -3.28 29.60 6.30
N ASN A 439 -2.47 29.53 5.24
CA ASN A 439 -1.02 29.69 5.26
C ASN A 439 -0.61 31.16 5.03
N PHE A 440 0.67 31.48 5.21
CA PHE A 440 1.27 32.82 5.02
C PHE A 440 0.76 33.89 5.99
N MET A 441 0.38 33.51 7.20
CA MET A 441 -0.07 34.45 8.22
C MET A 441 1.02 35.45 8.65
N ASP A 442 2.29 35.10 8.48
CA ASP A 442 3.47 35.94 8.73
C ASP A 442 3.55 37.17 7.82
N LEU A 443 2.91 37.12 6.64
CA LEU A 443 2.88 38.25 5.70
C LEU A 443 1.93 39.37 6.16
N LEU A 444 0.98 39.07 7.05
CA LEU A 444 0.01 40.04 7.57
C LEU A 444 0.60 40.83 8.74
N ARG A 445 0.98 42.08 8.49
CA ARG A 445 1.65 42.93 9.51
C ARG A 445 0.71 43.62 10.50
N ARG A 446 -0.55 43.85 10.14
CA ARG A 446 -1.51 44.59 10.98
C ARG A 446 -2.46 43.62 11.66
N GLU A 447 -2.60 43.74 12.98
CA GLU A 447 -3.52 42.92 13.78
C GLU A 447 -4.96 42.95 13.25
N LYS A 448 -5.40 44.12 12.78
CA LYS A 448 -6.74 44.26 12.17
C LYS A 448 -6.91 43.38 10.93
N ASP A 449 -5.89 43.26 10.09
CA ASP A 449 -5.94 42.46 8.87
C ASP A 449 -5.98 40.95 9.23
N ILE A 450 -5.19 40.54 10.23
CA ILE A 450 -5.21 39.18 10.79
C ILE A 450 -6.61 38.80 11.26
N GLN A 451 -7.26 39.67 12.04
CA GLN A 451 -8.61 39.39 12.54
C GLN A 451 -9.66 39.38 11.42
N GLN A 452 -9.52 40.24 10.40
CA GLN A 452 -10.41 40.25 9.24
C GLN A 452 -10.29 38.97 8.41
N VAL A 453 -9.08 38.49 8.14
CA VAL A 453 -8.85 37.23 7.42
C VAL A 453 -9.42 36.05 8.22
N LYS A 454 -9.16 36.01 9.54
CA LYS A 454 -9.73 34.98 10.43
C LYS A 454 -11.25 34.95 10.38
N GLN A 455 -11.90 36.11 10.45
CA GLN A 455 -13.35 36.20 10.39
C GLN A 455 -13.89 35.83 9.00
N MET A 456 -13.21 36.21 7.93
CA MET A 456 -13.60 35.91 6.56
C MET A 456 -13.66 34.41 6.30
N PHE A 457 -12.61 33.66 6.68
CA PHE A 457 -12.59 32.21 6.54
C PHE A 457 -13.64 31.54 7.43
N LYS A 458 -13.78 31.95 8.69
CA LYS A 458 -14.84 31.43 9.59
C LYS A 458 -16.23 31.63 9.01
N ASN A 459 -16.54 32.83 8.50
CA ASN A 459 -17.84 33.12 7.89
C ASN A 459 -18.08 32.30 6.61
N PHE A 460 -17.04 32.09 5.80
CA PHE A 460 -17.14 31.32 4.56
C PHE A 460 -17.35 29.82 4.83
N THR A 461 -16.65 29.25 5.80
CA THR A 461 -16.67 27.81 6.05
C THR A 461 -17.71 27.36 7.08
N GLN A 462 -18.10 28.22 8.02
CA GLN A 462 -19.04 27.93 9.12
C GLN A 462 -20.28 28.83 9.09
N GLY A 463 -20.52 29.55 7.99
CA GLY A 463 -21.67 30.44 7.82
C GLY A 463 -23.00 29.72 7.60
N ILE A 464 -23.95 30.41 6.95
CA ILE A 464 -25.32 29.93 6.71
C ILE A 464 -25.35 28.61 5.92
N ASN A 465 -24.39 28.43 5.00
CA ASN A 465 -24.17 27.18 4.28
C ASN A 465 -22.79 26.64 4.69
N PRO A 466 -22.69 25.86 5.78
CA PRO A 466 -21.40 25.37 6.25
C PRO A 466 -20.75 24.48 5.20
N ILE A 467 -19.45 24.65 5.06
CA ILE A 467 -18.58 23.85 4.19
C ILE A 467 -17.97 22.72 4.99
N ILE A 468 -17.65 22.96 6.25
CA ILE A 468 -17.01 21.99 7.14
C ILE A 468 -17.85 21.83 8.42
N THR A 469 -17.80 20.65 9.02
CA THR A 469 -18.40 20.34 10.32
C THR A 469 -17.36 19.80 11.29
N GLY A 470 -17.67 19.86 12.58
CA GLY A 470 -16.76 19.47 13.66
C GLY A 470 -15.92 20.62 14.21
N GLU A 471 -15.32 20.37 15.38
CA GLU A 471 -14.52 21.35 16.09
C GLU A 471 -13.09 21.44 15.52
N ASN A 472 -12.46 22.61 15.64
CA ASN A 472 -11.04 22.82 15.33
C ASN A 472 -10.61 22.37 13.92
N ARG A 473 -11.42 22.66 12.90
CA ARG A 473 -11.14 22.36 11.48
C ARG A 473 -10.49 23.50 10.70
N ILE A 474 -10.36 24.68 11.28
CA ILE A 474 -9.74 25.85 10.65
C ILE A 474 -8.51 26.25 11.43
N HIS A 475 -7.38 26.33 10.75
CA HIS A 475 -6.09 26.69 11.36
C HIS A 475 -5.42 27.80 10.57
N PHE A 476 -4.69 28.66 11.29
CA PHE A 476 -4.00 29.81 10.71
C PHE A 476 -2.52 29.66 11.04
N ILE A 477 -1.68 29.44 10.03
CA ILE A 477 -0.28 29.07 10.20
C ILE A 477 0.65 29.88 9.30
N SER A 478 1.94 29.78 9.58
CA SER A 478 3.00 30.02 8.61
C SER A 478 3.82 28.74 8.48
N ALA A 479 3.64 28.02 7.37
CA ALA A 479 4.32 26.73 7.16
C ALA A 479 5.85 26.89 7.12
N GLN A 480 6.35 27.96 6.49
CA GLN A 480 7.79 28.23 6.41
C GLN A 480 8.39 28.54 7.78
N ALA A 481 7.79 29.48 8.53
CA ALA A 481 8.30 29.83 9.86
C ALA A 481 8.21 28.64 10.83
N ALA A 482 7.15 27.82 10.72
CA ALA A 482 7.04 26.59 11.49
C ALA A 482 8.12 25.57 11.12
N LEU A 483 8.41 25.36 9.83
CA LEU A 483 9.50 24.49 9.38
C LEU A 483 10.85 24.97 9.91
N ASP A 484 11.16 26.26 9.77
CA ASP A 484 12.39 26.86 10.27
C ASP A 484 12.51 26.63 11.79
N ALA A 485 11.44 26.86 12.55
CA ALA A 485 11.42 26.62 14.00
C ALA A 485 11.58 25.14 14.39
N ILE A 486 11.02 24.22 13.61
CA ILE A 486 11.18 22.77 13.79
C ILE A 486 12.65 22.38 13.56
N LEU A 487 13.25 22.85 12.46
CA LEU A 487 14.64 22.56 12.08
C LEU A 487 15.67 23.18 13.03
N GLU A 488 15.41 24.41 13.52
CA GLU A 488 16.30 25.15 14.42
C GLU A 488 16.12 24.77 15.89
N GLY A 489 15.02 24.10 16.26
CA GLY A 489 14.77 23.75 17.64
C GLY A 489 14.18 24.89 18.47
N THR A 490 13.45 25.83 17.86
CA THR A 490 12.82 26.99 18.53
C THR A 490 11.32 26.76 18.78
N GLU A 491 10.69 27.59 19.62
CA GLU A 491 9.27 27.51 19.98
C GLU A 491 8.61 28.90 19.94
N ASP A 492 8.53 29.47 18.74
CA ASP A 492 7.89 30.76 18.51
C ASP A 492 6.35 30.65 18.40
N GLU A 493 5.69 31.77 18.07
CA GLU A 493 4.22 31.81 17.93
C GLU A 493 3.74 30.98 16.73
N TYR A 494 4.50 30.94 15.62
CA TYR A 494 4.16 30.18 14.43
C TYR A 494 4.27 28.67 14.67
N PHE A 495 5.30 28.24 15.40
CA PHE A 495 5.45 26.88 15.89
C PHE A 495 4.25 26.47 16.75
N LYS A 496 3.81 27.31 17.69
CA LYS A 496 2.63 27.01 18.54
C LYS A 496 1.35 26.89 17.73
N ALA A 497 1.15 27.77 16.75
CA ALA A 497 0.00 27.71 15.85
C ALA A 497 0.02 26.42 15.00
N PHE A 498 1.19 26.05 14.48
CA PHE A 498 1.38 24.80 13.74
C PHE A 498 1.16 23.57 14.62
N TYR A 499 1.69 23.56 15.84
CA TYR A 499 1.49 22.48 16.80
C TYR A 499 0.01 22.33 17.21
N SER A 500 -0.73 23.43 17.35
CA SER A 500 -2.18 23.38 17.56
C SER A 500 -2.92 22.73 16.39
N PHE A 501 -2.46 22.97 15.16
CA PHE A 501 -3.00 22.33 13.97
C PHE A 501 -2.70 20.83 13.95
N THR A 502 -1.44 20.43 14.14
CA THR A 502 -1.06 19.01 14.13
C THR A 502 -1.75 18.23 15.24
N HIS A 503 -1.91 18.82 16.43
CA HIS A 503 -2.63 18.19 17.53
C HIS A 503 -4.13 17.99 17.24
N SER A 504 -4.76 18.94 16.53
CA SER A 504 -6.15 18.80 16.09
C SER A 504 -6.30 17.68 15.07
N LEU A 505 -5.40 17.63 14.08
CA LEU A 505 -5.37 16.57 13.07
C LEU A 505 -5.15 15.19 13.71
N GLU A 506 -4.19 15.09 14.62
CA GLU A 506 -3.87 13.87 15.34
C GLU A 506 -5.07 13.35 16.14
N ARG A 507 -5.74 14.24 16.87
CA ARG A 507 -6.96 13.91 17.62
C ARG A 507 -8.05 13.42 16.66
N PHE A 508 -8.26 14.08 15.53
CA PHE A 508 -9.25 13.64 14.56
C PHE A 508 -8.98 12.23 14.04
N LEU A 509 -7.75 11.98 13.58
CA LEU A 509 -7.37 10.68 13.04
C LEU A 509 -7.53 9.56 14.09
N THR A 510 -7.12 9.81 15.33
CA THR A 510 -7.16 8.78 16.38
C THR A 510 -8.53 8.61 17.02
N THR A 511 -9.20 9.71 17.38
CA THR A 511 -10.43 9.69 18.20
C THR A 511 -11.72 9.69 17.39
N GLU A 512 -11.70 10.14 16.14
CA GLU A 512 -12.90 10.10 15.28
C GLU A 512 -12.79 8.95 14.28
N ARG A 513 -11.76 8.95 13.42
CA ARG A 513 -11.60 7.91 12.37
C ARG A 513 -11.10 6.58 12.93
N GLY A 514 -10.07 6.62 13.77
CA GLY A 514 -9.44 5.44 14.36
C GLY A 514 -10.39 4.65 15.26
N LEU A 515 -11.20 5.31 16.09
CA LEU A 515 -12.17 4.64 16.96
C LEU A 515 -13.22 3.85 16.18
N ILE A 516 -13.68 4.35 15.03
CA ILE A 516 -14.64 3.63 14.17
C ILE A 516 -14.02 2.31 13.68
N GLN A 517 -12.79 2.37 13.16
CA GLN A 517 -12.08 1.19 12.67
C GLN A 517 -11.81 0.18 13.80
N LEU A 518 -11.34 0.65 14.96
CA LEU A 518 -11.10 -0.22 16.12
C LEU A 518 -12.36 -0.90 16.63
N LYS A 519 -13.51 -0.21 16.65
CA LYS A 519 -14.81 -0.80 17.03
C LYS A 519 -15.23 -1.88 16.05
N GLN A 520 -15.04 -1.67 14.74
CA GLN A 520 -15.36 -2.66 13.72
C GLN A 520 -14.51 -3.93 13.90
N TYR A 521 -13.19 -3.78 14.08
CA TYR A 521 -12.31 -4.94 14.30
C TYR A 521 -12.65 -5.67 15.59
N SER A 522 -12.89 -4.93 16.67
CA SER A 522 -13.20 -5.53 17.97
C SER A 522 -14.55 -6.26 17.96
N GLY A 523 -15.56 -5.69 17.29
CA GLY A 523 -16.84 -6.36 17.09
C GLY A 523 -16.69 -7.68 16.33
N ARG A 524 -15.89 -7.70 15.25
CA ARG A 524 -15.62 -8.93 14.51
C ARG A 524 -14.84 -9.96 15.33
N LEU A 525 -13.85 -9.53 16.11
CA LEU A 525 -13.12 -10.44 17.01
C LEU A 525 -14.03 -11.00 18.10
N GLN A 526 -14.91 -10.19 18.68
CA GLN A 526 -15.88 -10.64 19.68
C GLN A 526 -16.83 -11.70 19.10
N GLN A 527 -17.29 -11.52 17.87
CA GLN A 527 -18.08 -12.52 17.14
C GLN A 527 -17.30 -13.83 16.97
N LEU A 528 -16.06 -13.77 16.49
CA LEU A 528 -15.23 -14.96 16.26
C LEU A 528 -14.92 -15.73 17.56
N ILE A 529 -14.69 -15.01 18.66
CA ILE A 529 -14.53 -15.60 20.00
C ILE A 529 -15.81 -16.32 20.41
N GLN A 530 -16.98 -15.70 20.23
CA GLN A 530 -18.26 -16.28 20.59
C GLN A 530 -18.56 -17.55 19.77
N SER A 531 -18.34 -17.50 18.45
CA SER A 531 -18.48 -18.68 17.58
C SER A 531 -17.56 -19.83 18.01
N GLY A 532 -16.32 -19.53 18.41
CA GLY A 532 -15.39 -20.52 18.94
C GLY A 532 -15.86 -21.14 20.26
N LEU A 533 -16.37 -20.32 21.19
CA LEU A 533 -16.93 -20.80 22.46
C LEU A 533 -18.15 -21.69 22.24
N ASP A 534 -19.07 -21.27 21.37
CA ASP A 534 -20.29 -22.02 21.05
C ASP A 534 -19.97 -23.36 20.36
N GLY A 535 -18.98 -23.38 19.45
CA GLY A 535 -18.50 -24.60 18.81
C GLY A 535 -17.86 -25.59 19.78
N LEU A 536 -17.07 -25.09 20.75
CA LEU A 536 -16.48 -25.93 21.80
C LEU A 536 -17.52 -26.49 22.77
N HIS A 537 -18.55 -25.70 23.11
CA HIS A 537 -19.69 -26.17 23.89
C HIS A 537 -20.44 -27.30 23.17
N GLN A 538 -20.65 -27.15 21.86
CA GLN A 538 -21.26 -28.19 21.05
C GLN A 538 -20.42 -29.47 21.05
N ALA A 539 -19.09 -29.35 20.85
CA ALA A 539 -18.18 -30.50 20.88
C ALA A 539 -18.24 -31.24 22.23
N GLU A 540 -18.28 -30.51 23.35
CA GLU A 540 -18.43 -31.08 24.69
C GLU A 540 -19.76 -31.84 24.85
N ASP A 541 -20.87 -31.27 24.38
CA ASP A 541 -22.18 -31.91 24.44
C ASP A 541 -22.28 -33.17 23.55
N VAL A 542 -21.52 -33.21 22.44
CA VAL A 542 -21.32 -34.42 21.63
C VAL A 542 -20.58 -35.50 22.43
N LEU A 543 -19.46 -35.16 23.07
CA LEU A 543 -18.67 -36.11 23.88
C LEU A 543 -19.37 -36.56 25.17
N ASP A 544 -20.26 -35.74 25.73
CA ASP A 544 -21.12 -36.11 26.86
C ASP A 544 -22.27 -37.04 26.46
N GLY A 545 -22.46 -37.27 25.15
CA GLY A 545 -23.56 -38.06 24.62
C GLY A 545 -24.93 -37.40 24.86
N LYS A 546 -24.96 -36.10 25.18
CA LYS A 546 -26.17 -35.27 25.23
C LYS A 546 -26.67 -34.98 23.81
N LEU A 547 -25.75 -34.90 22.85
CA LEU A 547 -26.02 -34.84 21.42
C LEU A 547 -25.71 -36.19 20.77
N LYS A 548 -26.74 -37.04 20.61
CA LYS A 548 -26.64 -38.28 19.84
C LYS A 548 -27.30 -38.11 18.49
N ILE A 549 -26.49 -37.98 17.45
CA ILE A 549 -27.00 -37.90 16.08
C ILE A 549 -27.26 -39.34 15.59
N SER A 550 -28.54 -39.67 15.37
CA SER A 550 -28.93 -40.95 14.78
C SER A 550 -28.46 -41.05 13.33
N GLN A 551 -28.39 -42.25 12.76
CA GLN A 551 -28.09 -42.43 11.32
C GLN A 551 -29.09 -41.67 10.42
N GLU A 552 -30.34 -41.59 10.83
CA GLU A 552 -31.37 -40.78 10.17
C GLU A 552 -31.04 -39.28 10.20
N HIS A 553 -30.55 -38.78 11.34
CA HIS A 553 -30.14 -37.38 11.49
C HIS A 553 -28.87 -37.05 10.70
N LYS A 554 -27.89 -37.96 10.59
CA LYS A 554 -26.70 -37.79 9.73
C LYS A 554 -27.10 -37.60 8.27
N GLN A 555 -28.01 -38.45 7.79
CA GLN A 555 -28.51 -38.35 6.42
C GLN A 555 -29.29 -37.06 6.19
N ASN A 556 -30.01 -36.56 7.20
CA ASN A 556 -30.68 -35.26 7.16
C ASN A 556 -29.68 -34.10 7.03
N ILE A 557 -28.57 -34.11 7.79
CA ILE A 557 -27.55 -33.06 7.72
C ILE A 557 -26.90 -33.03 6.34
N LEU A 558 -26.55 -34.19 5.76
CA LEU A 558 -26.02 -34.29 4.39
C LEU A 558 -27.02 -33.77 3.34
N GLU A 559 -28.31 -34.09 3.50
CA GLU A 559 -29.37 -33.53 2.65
C GLU A 559 -29.42 -32.01 2.76
N LYS A 560 -29.27 -31.44 3.96
CA LYS A 560 -29.23 -29.98 4.17
C LYS A 560 -28.00 -29.31 3.59
N ILE A 561 -26.83 -29.95 3.63
CA ILE A 561 -25.62 -29.47 2.94
C ILE A 561 -25.86 -29.46 1.42
N GLY A 562 -26.47 -30.53 0.89
CA GLY A 562 -26.84 -30.62 -0.53
C GLY A 562 -27.86 -29.55 -0.94
N GLU A 563 -28.87 -29.28 -0.11
CA GLU A 563 -29.83 -28.19 -0.31
C GLU A 563 -29.12 -26.82 -0.32
N ALA A 564 -28.26 -26.54 0.67
CA ALA A 564 -27.52 -25.28 0.75
C ALA A 564 -26.64 -25.04 -0.49
N SER A 565 -25.90 -26.07 -0.92
CA SER A 565 -25.08 -26.02 -2.13
C SER A 565 -25.92 -25.79 -3.39
N GLY A 566 -27.08 -26.44 -3.49
CA GLY A 566 -28.02 -26.24 -4.60
C GLY A 566 -28.59 -24.81 -4.66
N ARG A 567 -28.79 -24.18 -3.49
CA ARG A 567 -29.26 -22.79 -3.38
C ARG A 567 -28.18 -21.79 -3.81
N ASP A 568 -26.91 -22.03 -3.49
CA ASP A 568 -25.79 -21.20 -3.99
C ASP A 568 -25.73 -21.19 -5.53
N VAL A 569 -25.82 -22.38 -6.14
CA VAL A 569 -25.87 -22.52 -7.60
C VAL A 569 -27.09 -21.81 -8.19
N LYS A 570 -28.25 -21.89 -7.53
CA LYS A 570 -29.48 -21.21 -7.95
C LYS A 570 -29.30 -19.68 -7.96
N ILE A 571 -28.69 -19.11 -6.92
CA ILE A 571 -28.39 -17.66 -6.84
C ILE A 571 -27.45 -17.25 -7.98
N ARG A 572 -26.37 -18.01 -8.20
CA ARG A 572 -25.39 -17.71 -9.26
C ARG A 572 -26.03 -17.77 -10.65
N CYS A 573 -26.84 -18.79 -10.93
CA CYS A 573 -27.56 -18.92 -12.21
C CYS A 573 -28.56 -17.78 -12.44
N LEU A 574 -29.24 -17.31 -11.38
CA LEU A 574 -30.11 -16.14 -11.48
C LEU A 574 -29.30 -14.88 -11.81
N ALA A 575 -28.16 -14.68 -11.15
CA ALA A 575 -27.28 -13.54 -11.42
C ALA A 575 -26.79 -13.55 -12.87
N ASP A 576 -26.30 -14.67 -13.38
CA ASP A 576 -25.86 -14.82 -14.78
C ASP A 576 -26.96 -14.41 -15.77
N LYS A 577 -28.19 -14.88 -15.52
CA LYS A 577 -29.36 -14.51 -16.33
C LYS A 577 -29.66 -13.01 -16.26
N LEU A 578 -29.59 -12.42 -15.06
CA LEU A 578 -29.85 -10.98 -14.87
C LEU A 578 -28.77 -10.12 -15.53
N VAL A 579 -27.50 -10.52 -15.46
CA VAL A 579 -26.36 -9.86 -16.13
C VAL A 579 -26.56 -9.89 -17.65
N GLN A 580 -26.84 -11.06 -18.22
CA GLN A 580 -27.06 -11.18 -19.66
C GLN A 580 -28.22 -10.27 -20.13
N GLN A 581 -29.35 -10.31 -19.42
CA GLN A 581 -30.48 -9.43 -19.71
C GLN A 581 -30.13 -7.95 -19.53
N ALA A 582 -29.24 -7.60 -18.61
CA ALA A 582 -28.81 -6.23 -18.37
C ALA A 582 -27.96 -5.71 -19.52
N ILE A 583 -27.01 -6.51 -19.99
CA ILE A 583 -26.13 -6.20 -21.11
C ILE A 583 -26.95 -6.02 -22.40
N GLU A 584 -27.87 -6.95 -22.70
CA GLU A 584 -28.75 -6.85 -23.87
C GLU A 584 -29.60 -5.56 -23.87
N GLN A 585 -30.08 -5.12 -22.71
CA GLN A 585 -30.82 -3.86 -22.60
C GLN A 585 -29.91 -2.63 -22.61
N ALA A 586 -28.68 -2.75 -22.10
CA ALA A 586 -27.70 -1.68 -22.11
C ALA A 586 -27.27 -1.36 -23.55
N GLU A 587 -27.11 -2.39 -24.39
CA GLU A 587 -26.81 -2.25 -25.82
C GLU A 587 -27.89 -1.43 -26.54
N GLN A 588 -29.16 -1.77 -26.33
CA GLN A 588 -30.27 -1.00 -26.91
C GLN A 588 -30.30 0.46 -26.42
N CYS A 589 -30.07 0.68 -25.11
CA CYS A 589 -30.03 2.02 -24.54
C CYS A 589 -28.80 2.83 -24.99
N TRP A 590 -27.70 2.15 -25.32
CA TRP A 590 -26.47 2.72 -25.84
C TRP A 590 -26.71 3.27 -27.24
N ASP A 591 -27.23 2.43 -28.15
CA ASP A 591 -27.53 2.81 -29.53
C ASP A 591 -28.46 4.03 -29.59
N GLU A 592 -29.55 4.00 -28.81
CA GLU A 592 -30.50 5.14 -28.71
C GLU A 592 -29.82 6.43 -28.23
N TRP A 593 -28.88 6.32 -27.28
CA TRP A 593 -28.17 7.47 -26.75
C TRP A 593 -27.17 8.05 -27.75
N ALA A 594 -26.41 7.17 -28.41
CA ALA A 594 -25.38 7.49 -29.40
C ALA A 594 -25.98 8.18 -30.63
N GLU A 595 -27.09 7.66 -31.19
CA GLU A 595 -27.77 8.26 -32.35
C GLU A 595 -28.19 9.72 -32.11
N GLY A 596 -28.65 10.05 -30.90
CA GLY A 596 -29.08 11.40 -30.56
C GLY A 596 -27.97 12.32 -30.04
N LEU A 597 -26.77 11.80 -29.78
CA LEU A 597 -25.73 12.51 -29.06
C LEU A 597 -25.24 13.74 -29.83
N GLN A 598 -24.95 13.57 -31.13
CA GLN A 598 -24.44 14.64 -31.98
C GLN A 598 -25.35 15.87 -31.94
N TYR A 599 -26.64 15.67 -32.19
CA TYR A 599 -27.64 16.73 -32.15
C TYR A 599 -27.73 17.43 -30.78
N ARG A 600 -27.66 16.67 -29.66
CA ARG A 600 -27.73 17.24 -28.31
C ARG A 600 -26.55 18.16 -28.01
N ILE A 601 -25.34 17.77 -28.41
CA ILE A 601 -24.13 18.57 -28.18
C ILE A 601 -24.08 19.78 -29.11
N GLU A 602 -24.43 19.62 -30.40
CA GLU A 602 -24.51 20.74 -31.34
C GLU A 602 -25.46 21.84 -30.82
N LYS A 603 -26.62 21.44 -30.26
CA LYS A 603 -27.55 22.38 -29.65
C LYS A 603 -26.97 23.08 -28.41
N LYS A 604 -26.23 22.37 -27.55
CA LYS A 604 -25.58 22.98 -26.37
C LYS A 604 -24.44 23.93 -26.80
N SER A 605 -23.75 23.63 -27.91
CA SER A 605 -22.63 24.43 -28.43
C SER A 605 -22.98 25.87 -28.83
N GLN A 606 -24.25 26.11 -29.17
CA GLN A 606 -24.76 27.45 -29.47
C GLN A 606 -24.61 28.42 -28.29
N ASN A 607 -24.65 27.89 -27.06
CA ASN A 607 -24.56 28.69 -25.84
C ASN A 607 -23.12 28.84 -25.32
N TRP A 608 -22.13 28.21 -25.96
CA TRP A 608 -20.73 28.34 -25.52
C TRP A 608 -20.22 29.75 -25.75
N SER A 609 -19.48 30.27 -24.78
CA SER A 609 -18.89 31.61 -24.83
C SER A 609 -17.46 31.59 -24.30
N SER A 610 -16.63 32.50 -24.78
CA SER A 610 -15.26 32.69 -24.31
C SER A 610 -14.90 34.17 -24.44
N ASP A 611 -14.21 34.66 -23.42
CA ASP A 611 -13.67 36.02 -23.33
C ASP A 611 -12.23 36.10 -23.88
N GLN A 612 -11.67 34.98 -24.35
CA GLN A 612 -10.31 34.89 -24.89
C GLN A 612 -10.29 35.22 -26.38
N ASN A 613 -9.36 36.09 -26.78
CA ASN A 613 -9.15 36.45 -28.19
C ASN A 613 -7.98 35.68 -28.83
N GLU A 614 -7.15 35.02 -28.02
CA GLU A 614 -6.11 34.13 -28.53
C GLU A 614 -6.76 32.82 -29.01
N ARG A 615 -6.60 32.51 -30.31
CA ARG A 615 -7.28 31.38 -30.97
C ARG A 615 -7.01 30.02 -30.32
N GLU A 616 -5.81 29.83 -29.77
CA GLU A 616 -5.43 28.61 -29.05
C GLU A 616 -6.15 28.47 -27.70
N LYS A 617 -6.26 29.57 -26.93
CA LYS A 617 -7.03 29.62 -25.68
C LYS A 617 -8.53 29.52 -25.94
N LEU A 618 -9.02 30.13 -27.03
CA LEU A 618 -10.41 30.03 -27.49
C LEU A 618 -10.81 28.58 -27.80
N PHE A 619 -9.93 27.84 -28.51
CA PHE A 619 -10.12 26.42 -28.79
C PHE A 619 -10.15 25.59 -27.50
N GLN A 620 -9.22 25.85 -26.56
CA GLN A 620 -9.19 25.18 -25.25
C GLN A 620 -10.46 25.44 -24.43
N ASP A 621 -10.96 26.68 -24.41
CA ASP A 621 -12.19 27.05 -23.70
C ASP A 621 -13.42 26.31 -24.26
N TYR A 622 -13.53 26.21 -25.59
CA TYR A 622 -14.63 25.46 -26.22
C TYR A 622 -14.48 23.95 -26.07
N ALA A 623 -13.26 23.41 -26.12
CA ALA A 623 -13.01 22.00 -25.84
C ALA A 623 -13.41 21.64 -24.40
N ASN A 624 -13.08 22.48 -23.41
CA ASN A 624 -13.48 22.28 -22.02
C ASN A 624 -14.99 22.35 -21.83
N GLN A 625 -15.68 23.28 -22.50
CA GLN A 625 -17.15 23.37 -22.47
C GLN A 625 -17.81 22.17 -23.14
N LEU A 626 -17.26 21.67 -24.26
CA LEU A 626 -17.74 20.47 -24.92
C LEU A 626 -17.67 19.26 -24.00
N ILE A 627 -16.53 19.05 -23.34
CA ILE A 627 -16.31 17.91 -22.44
C ILE A 627 -17.33 17.96 -21.29
N LYS A 628 -17.53 19.13 -20.71
CA LYS A 628 -18.55 19.39 -19.69
C LYS A 628 -19.95 19.00 -20.14
N ASP A 629 -20.34 19.39 -21.34
CA ASP A 629 -21.68 19.14 -21.84
C ASP A 629 -21.90 17.69 -22.29
N LEU A 630 -20.86 17.06 -22.85
CA LEU A 630 -20.85 15.67 -23.28
C LEU A 630 -20.99 14.73 -22.09
N SER A 631 -20.18 14.94 -21.08
CA SER A 631 -20.14 14.02 -19.97
C SER A 631 -21.36 14.23 -19.07
N ALA A 632 -21.88 15.46 -18.92
CA ALA A 632 -23.16 15.68 -18.23
C ALA A 632 -24.34 15.01 -18.96
N ASP A 633 -24.29 14.92 -20.29
CA ASP A 633 -25.27 14.20 -21.09
C ASP A 633 -25.23 12.69 -20.81
N PHE A 634 -24.03 12.14 -20.74
CA PHE A 634 -23.83 10.73 -20.46
C PHE A 634 -24.18 10.36 -19.03
N ASP A 635 -23.87 11.18 -18.03
CA ASP A 635 -24.20 10.81 -16.65
C ASP A 635 -25.70 10.85 -16.44
N ASP A 636 -26.38 11.80 -17.08
CA ASP A 636 -27.84 11.82 -17.08
C ASP A 636 -28.42 10.55 -17.70
N TRP A 637 -27.86 10.11 -18.84
CA TRP A 637 -28.21 8.83 -19.46
C TRP A 637 -27.90 7.65 -18.53
N PHE A 638 -26.69 7.57 -17.99
CA PHE A 638 -26.22 6.46 -17.16
C PHE A 638 -27.06 6.34 -15.89
N GLU A 639 -27.27 7.43 -15.16
CA GLU A 639 -28.07 7.44 -13.94
C GLU A 639 -29.53 7.07 -14.22
N LYS A 640 -30.14 7.60 -15.28
CA LYS A 640 -31.56 7.34 -15.59
C LYS A 640 -31.79 5.97 -16.23
N LYS A 641 -31.00 5.61 -17.23
CA LYS A 641 -31.18 4.41 -18.05
C LYS A 641 -30.45 3.22 -17.45
N ILE A 642 -29.13 3.30 -17.30
CA ILE A 642 -28.34 2.16 -16.80
C ILE A 642 -28.65 1.88 -15.33
N LYS A 643 -28.37 2.82 -14.43
CA LYS A 643 -28.56 2.61 -12.99
C LYS A 643 -30.03 2.51 -12.63
N GLY A 644 -30.84 3.49 -13.03
CA GLY A 644 -32.25 3.60 -12.65
C GLY A 644 -33.15 2.55 -13.30
N SER A 645 -32.97 2.27 -14.60
CA SER A 645 -33.89 1.43 -15.36
C SER A 645 -33.37 0.00 -15.58
N ILE A 646 -32.05 -0.23 -15.59
CA ILE A 646 -31.47 -1.56 -15.85
C ILE A 646 -30.98 -2.23 -14.56
N ILE A 647 -30.06 -1.60 -13.82
CA ILE A 647 -29.38 -2.21 -12.67
C ILE A 647 -30.31 -2.30 -11.45
N GLN A 648 -30.92 -1.18 -11.02
CA GLN A 648 -31.77 -1.11 -9.83
C GLN A 648 -32.87 -2.19 -9.76
N PRO A 649 -33.68 -2.39 -10.82
CA PRO A 649 -34.71 -3.42 -10.79
C PRO A 649 -34.15 -4.83 -10.63
N ARG A 650 -33.00 -5.12 -11.25
CA ARG A 650 -32.37 -6.44 -11.21
C ARG A 650 -31.75 -6.74 -9.86
N ILE A 651 -31.11 -5.75 -9.23
CA ILE A 651 -30.59 -5.87 -7.87
C ILE A 651 -31.73 -6.16 -6.89
N LYS A 652 -32.86 -5.46 -7.01
CA LYS A 652 -34.05 -5.77 -6.17
C LYS A 652 -34.58 -7.18 -6.35
N VAL A 653 -34.45 -7.76 -7.55
CA VAL A 653 -34.83 -9.16 -7.81
C VAL A 653 -33.80 -10.10 -7.18
N LEU A 654 -32.52 -9.84 -7.39
CA LEU A 654 -31.43 -10.66 -6.86
C LEU A 654 -31.39 -10.64 -5.32
N ASP A 655 -31.45 -9.45 -4.70
CA ASP A 655 -31.45 -9.29 -3.24
C ASP A 655 -32.64 -10.01 -2.61
N ARG A 656 -33.82 -9.95 -3.25
CA ARG A 656 -34.99 -10.67 -2.78
C ARG A 656 -34.78 -12.18 -2.82
N GLU A 657 -34.23 -12.70 -3.91
CA GLU A 657 -33.96 -14.13 -4.03
C GLU A 657 -32.90 -14.56 -3.01
N ILE A 658 -31.78 -13.83 -2.91
CA ILE A 658 -30.72 -14.09 -1.93
C ILE A 658 -31.30 -14.14 -0.51
N HIS A 659 -32.13 -13.15 -0.15
CA HIS A 659 -32.75 -13.10 1.17
C HIS A 659 -33.64 -14.33 1.43
N GLN A 660 -34.49 -14.69 0.47
CA GLN A 660 -35.35 -15.87 0.57
C GLN A 660 -34.55 -17.17 0.71
N GLU A 661 -33.46 -17.31 -0.05
CA GLU A 661 -32.61 -18.50 0.00
C GLU A 661 -31.83 -18.60 1.32
N ILE A 662 -31.30 -17.48 1.83
CA ILE A 662 -30.62 -17.42 3.13
C ILE A 662 -31.60 -17.71 4.28
N GLU A 663 -32.80 -17.13 4.27
CA GLU A 663 -33.84 -17.44 5.27
C GLU A 663 -34.24 -18.93 5.23
N ALA A 664 -34.30 -19.52 4.04
CA ALA A 664 -34.59 -20.95 3.89
C ALA A 664 -33.46 -21.83 4.45
N ILE A 665 -32.20 -21.42 4.29
CA ILE A 665 -31.05 -22.10 4.91
C ILE A 665 -31.13 -21.95 6.44
N GLN A 666 -31.38 -20.74 6.94
CA GLN A 666 -31.50 -20.47 8.37
C GLN A 666 -32.59 -21.31 9.04
N SER A 667 -33.80 -21.34 8.46
CA SER A 667 -34.90 -22.15 8.97
C SER A 667 -34.59 -23.64 8.90
N SER A 668 -33.86 -24.09 7.87
CA SER A 668 -33.39 -25.47 7.76
C SER A 668 -32.43 -25.82 8.91
N ILE A 669 -31.49 -24.93 9.23
CA ILE A 669 -30.52 -25.12 10.32
C ILE A 669 -31.19 -25.06 11.69
N GLN A 670 -32.12 -24.13 11.92
CA GLN A 670 -32.92 -24.10 13.14
C GLN A 670 -33.72 -25.39 13.32
N SER A 671 -34.25 -25.95 12.23
CA SER A 671 -34.94 -27.24 12.28
C SER A 671 -34.00 -28.41 12.61
N LEU A 672 -32.73 -28.33 12.20
CA LEU A 672 -31.70 -29.29 12.58
C LEU A 672 -31.36 -29.16 14.06
N ASP A 673 -31.18 -27.95 14.57
CA ASP A 673 -30.95 -27.70 16.00
C ASP A 673 -32.06 -28.29 16.87
N LEU A 674 -33.33 -28.08 16.50
CA LEU A 674 -34.47 -28.65 17.23
C LEU A 674 -34.49 -30.19 17.23
N LYS A 675 -34.01 -30.83 16.17
CA LYS A 675 -34.02 -32.30 16.02
C LYS A 675 -32.79 -32.96 16.63
N THR A 676 -31.65 -32.31 16.58
CA THR A 676 -30.35 -32.87 16.99
C THR A 676 -29.92 -32.37 18.37
N GLY A 677 -30.48 -31.26 18.85
CA GLY A 677 -30.07 -30.54 20.05
C GLY A 677 -28.89 -29.59 19.85
N SER A 678 -28.35 -29.49 18.62
CA SER A 678 -27.20 -28.63 18.31
C SER A 678 -27.51 -27.14 18.46
N ASN A 679 -26.47 -26.31 18.43
CA ASN A 679 -26.57 -24.85 18.42
C ASN A 679 -25.91 -24.26 17.16
N LEU A 680 -26.16 -24.89 16.01
CA LEU A 680 -25.60 -24.44 14.74
C LEU A 680 -26.16 -23.08 14.35
N SER A 681 -27.44 -22.81 14.61
CA SER A 681 -28.06 -21.51 14.33
C SER A 681 -27.57 -20.38 15.23
N GLY A 682 -27.09 -20.68 16.44
CA GLY A 682 -26.41 -19.70 17.29
C GLY A 682 -24.98 -19.40 16.83
N GLN A 683 -24.29 -20.41 16.28
CA GLN A 683 -22.95 -20.26 15.67
C GLN A 683 -23.02 -19.58 14.30
N LEU A 684 -24.11 -19.80 13.56
CA LEU A 684 -24.52 -19.03 12.40
C LEU A 684 -25.12 -17.69 12.85
N ASP A 685 -24.25 -16.77 13.25
CA ASP A 685 -24.69 -15.39 13.35
C ASP A 685 -24.88 -14.82 11.93
N LEU A 686 -26.15 -14.76 11.51
CA LEU A 686 -26.61 -14.10 10.29
C LEU A 686 -26.83 -12.59 10.51
N SER A 687 -26.06 -11.96 11.40
CA SER A 687 -25.80 -10.51 11.37
C SER A 687 -25.01 -10.06 10.13
N ILE A 688 -25.12 -10.80 9.03
CA ILE A 688 -25.13 -10.22 7.67
C ILE A 688 -26.33 -9.24 7.53
N SER A 689 -27.31 -9.33 8.44
CA SER A 689 -28.37 -8.33 8.64
C SER A 689 -27.80 -7.00 9.14
N GLY A 690 -27.30 -6.19 8.20
CA GLY A 690 -27.25 -4.74 8.35
C GLY A 690 -26.18 -4.01 7.54
N ALA A 691 -25.04 -4.65 7.27
CA ALA A 691 -23.89 -4.02 6.60
C ALA A 691 -23.56 -4.70 5.26
N GLU A 692 -23.30 -6.02 5.27
CA GLU A 692 -22.89 -6.73 4.03
C GLU A 692 -24.05 -7.11 3.09
N LEU A 693 -25.28 -7.32 3.58
CA LEU A 693 -26.48 -7.52 2.73
C LEU A 693 -27.37 -6.27 2.62
N ASN A 694 -27.22 -5.29 3.51
CA ASN A 694 -27.80 -3.96 3.28
C ASN A 694 -26.86 -3.16 2.38
N MET A 695 -26.39 -3.82 1.34
CA MET A 695 -25.87 -3.08 0.25
C MET A 695 -27.07 -2.39 -0.39
N ASN A 696 -27.32 -1.15 0.05
CA ASN A 696 -27.97 -0.16 -0.81
C ASN A 696 -27.32 -0.30 -2.19
N LEU A 697 -28.02 0.03 -3.26
CA LEU A 697 -27.34 0.14 -4.57
C LEU A 697 -26.08 1.02 -4.49
N ALA A 698 -26.04 1.89 -3.47
CA ALA A 698 -24.90 2.67 -3.04
C ALA A 698 -23.77 1.89 -2.34
N SER A 699 -23.87 0.65 -1.86
CA SER A 699 -22.80 -0.05 -1.11
C SER A 699 -21.98 -1.03 -1.94
N SER A 700 -22.57 -1.79 -2.86
CA SER A 700 -21.82 -2.44 -3.97
C SER A 700 -21.55 -1.48 -5.11
N MET A 701 -22.01 -0.25 -4.95
CA MET A 701 -21.42 0.86 -5.62
C MET A 701 -20.98 1.91 -4.59
N GLY A 702 -20.44 1.56 -3.42
CA GLY A 702 -19.66 2.46 -2.53
C GLY A 702 -20.35 3.23 -1.44
N ALA A 703 -20.63 2.54 -0.34
CA ALA A 703 -20.98 3.08 0.96
C ALA A 703 -21.43 1.94 1.88
N ASP A 704 -20.50 1.42 2.69
CA ASP A 704 -20.72 1.45 4.13
C ASP A 704 -19.66 2.45 4.66
N SER A 705 -19.99 3.50 5.40
CA SER A 705 -21.09 3.64 6.34
C SER A 705 -21.83 5.00 6.28
N SER A 706 -23.17 4.87 6.16
CA SER A 706 -24.27 5.67 6.75
C SER A 706 -24.51 7.14 6.38
N ASP A 707 -25.58 7.33 5.58
CA ASP A 707 -26.59 8.42 5.47
C ASP A 707 -26.12 9.87 5.24
N GLU A 708 -26.59 10.64 4.23
CA GLU A 708 -27.70 10.50 3.29
C GLU A 708 -27.42 11.39 2.05
N GLY A 709 -26.80 10.86 0.97
CA GLY A 709 -26.52 11.70 -0.22
C GLY A 709 -25.64 11.11 -1.31
N GLY A 710 -26.00 9.93 -1.80
CA GLY A 710 -25.47 9.14 -2.93
C GLY A 710 -24.32 9.67 -3.81
N ALA A 711 -23.20 8.94 -3.77
CA ALA A 711 -22.36 8.52 -4.90
C ALA A 711 -21.21 7.62 -4.40
N GLY A 712 -21.11 6.40 -4.93
CA GLY A 712 -19.95 5.56 -4.71
C GLY A 712 -19.46 4.79 -5.95
N TRP A 713 -18.42 3.97 -5.71
CA TRP A 713 -17.68 3.00 -6.57
C TRP A 713 -16.97 3.40 -7.86
N PHE A 714 -16.81 4.69 -8.15
CA PHE A 714 -15.76 5.16 -9.08
C PHE A 714 -14.31 5.14 -8.50
N ALA A 715 -13.84 4.02 -7.92
CA ALA A 715 -12.54 3.97 -7.22
C ALA A 715 -11.33 3.63 -8.11
N GLY A 716 -11.50 3.32 -9.39
CA GLY A 716 -10.41 3.07 -10.32
C GLY A 716 -10.72 3.71 -11.66
N LEU A 717 -9.69 4.30 -12.29
CA LEU A 717 -9.71 5.02 -13.58
C LEU A 717 -10.25 6.48 -13.52
N GLY A 718 -9.52 7.42 -14.12
CA GLY A 718 -9.41 8.84 -13.75
C GLY A 718 -10.67 9.73 -13.92
N GLY A 719 -10.78 10.84 -13.16
CA GLY A 719 -11.77 11.92 -13.47
C GLY A 719 -11.57 13.43 -13.19
N GLY A 720 -11.92 14.36 -14.08
CA GLY A 720 -12.21 15.77 -13.73
C GLY A 720 -11.53 16.90 -14.50
N GLY A 721 -12.27 17.48 -15.42
CA GLY A 721 -12.43 18.93 -15.44
C GLY A 721 -13.88 19.16 -15.80
N LEU A 722 -14.67 19.62 -14.82
CA LEU A 722 -16.12 19.78 -14.89
C LEU A 722 -16.81 18.74 -15.76
N VAL A 723 -16.84 17.51 -15.28
CA VAL A 723 -18.01 16.74 -15.59
C VAL A 723 -18.34 15.75 -14.50
N THR A 724 -19.63 15.70 -14.20
CA THR A 724 -20.29 14.55 -13.60
C THR A 724 -19.69 13.29 -14.30
N GLY A 725 -19.18 12.30 -13.58
CA GLY A 725 -19.90 11.36 -12.73
C GLY A 725 -19.64 9.95 -13.26
N ALA A 726 -19.85 9.72 -14.56
CA ALA A 726 -19.86 8.41 -15.20
C ALA A 726 -19.03 8.39 -16.51
N LEU A 727 -19.12 9.38 -17.42
CA LEU A 727 -18.49 9.24 -18.77
C LEU A 727 -16.98 8.94 -18.67
N LEU A 728 -16.20 9.71 -17.92
CA LEU A 728 -14.74 9.55 -17.92
C LEU A 728 -14.26 8.21 -17.34
N ALA A 729 -15.03 7.62 -16.42
CA ALA A 729 -14.70 6.34 -15.81
C ALA A 729 -15.12 5.12 -16.65
N PHE A 730 -16.15 5.27 -17.49
CA PHE A 730 -16.58 4.22 -18.42
C PHE A 730 -15.82 4.23 -19.74
N THR A 731 -15.31 5.38 -20.18
CA THR A 731 -15.06 5.57 -21.61
C THR A 731 -13.60 5.78 -22.04
N GLY A 732 -12.69 6.07 -21.11
CA GLY A 732 -11.31 6.49 -21.46
C GLY A 732 -11.21 7.83 -22.21
N LEU A 733 -12.32 8.57 -22.38
CA LEU A 733 -12.39 9.80 -23.19
C LEU A 733 -11.64 11.02 -22.63
N GLY A 734 -10.95 10.88 -21.48
CA GLY A 734 -9.99 11.89 -21.00
C GLY A 734 -8.83 12.17 -21.99
N LEU A 735 -8.71 11.36 -23.04
CA LEU A 735 -7.79 11.56 -24.17
C LEU A 735 -8.33 12.52 -25.25
N ILE A 736 -9.64 12.76 -25.33
CA ILE A 736 -10.25 13.68 -26.32
C ILE A 736 -9.63 15.08 -26.29
N PRO A 737 -9.48 15.77 -25.14
CA PRO A 737 -8.84 17.09 -25.12
C PRO A 737 -7.40 17.07 -25.66
N VAL A 738 -6.64 15.99 -25.42
CA VAL A 738 -5.26 15.86 -25.91
C VAL A 738 -5.22 15.52 -27.41
N ALA A 739 -6.18 14.75 -27.91
CA ALA A 739 -6.33 14.49 -29.34
C ALA A 739 -6.83 15.74 -30.11
N LEU A 740 -7.70 16.54 -29.49
CA LEU A 740 -8.20 17.82 -30.04
C LEU A 740 -7.07 18.85 -30.16
N ILE A 741 -6.23 18.98 -29.12
CA ILE A 741 -5.09 19.91 -29.11
C ILE A 741 -3.99 19.43 -30.08
N GLY A 742 -3.68 18.13 -30.11
CA GLY A 742 -2.73 17.56 -31.08
C GLY A 742 -3.22 17.60 -32.54
N GLY A 743 -4.55 17.52 -32.75
CA GLY A 743 -5.20 17.61 -34.06
C GLY A 743 -5.16 19.03 -34.66
N ALA A 744 -5.22 20.07 -33.82
CA ALA A 744 -5.10 21.47 -34.26
C ALA A 744 -3.73 21.77 -34.90
N ALA A 745 -2.66 21.12 -34.41
CA ALA A 745 -1.32 21.22 -35.00
C ALA A 745 -1.16 20.40 -36.30
N ALA A 746 -1.90 19.29 -36.42
CA ALA A 746 -1.77 18.34 -37.55
C ALA A 746 -2.60 18.72 -38.79
N LEU A 747 -3.66 19.54 -38.65
CA LEU A 747 -4.62 19.81 -39.74
C LEU A 747 -4.39 21.09 -40.55
N GLY A 748 -3.27 21.81 -40.33
CA GLY A 748 -2.84 22.87 -41.23
C GLY A 748 -3.83 24.03 -41.38
N LEU A 749 -3.72 25.04 -40.51
CA LEU A 749 -3.93 26.48 -40.77
C LEU A 749 -5.09 26.95 -41.70
N GLY A 750 -6.20 26.21 -41.87
CA GLY A 750 -7.31 26.61 -42.75
C GLY A 750 -8.15 27.77 -42.23
N TRP A 751 -8.56 27.69 -40.96
CA TRP A 751 -9.27 28.70 -40.17
C TRP A 751 -8.47 29.97 -39.84
N LEU A 752 -7.24 30.10 -40.38
CA LEU A 752 -6.35 31.21 -40.08
C LEU A 752 -6.63 32.48 -40.90
N PHE A 753 -7.44 32.38 -41.96
CA PHE A 753 -7.64 33.41 -42.98
C PHE A 753 -9.01 34.13 -42.95
N GLY A 754 -9.85 33.88 -41.94
CA GLY A 754 -11.11 34.62 -41.75
C GLY A 754 -10.89 36.06 -41.26
N GLU A 755 -11.50 37.03 -41.93
CA GLU A 755 -11.41 38.47 -41.58
C GLU A 755 -12.42 38.90 -40.49
N ASP A 756 -13.42 38.07 -40.16
CA ASP A 756 -14.49 38.38 -39.19
C ASP A 756 -14.39 37.53 -37.91
N GLU A 757 -14.45 38.17 -36.73
CA GLU A 757 -14.25 37.51 -35.42
C GLU A 757 -15.38 36.53 -35.08
N ASP A 758 -16.62 36.82 -35.47
CA ASP A 758 -17.78 35.95 -35.21
C ASP A 758 -17.75 34.69 -36.09
N GLU A 759 -17.26 34.82 -37.33
CA GLU A 759 -17.10 33.70 -38.27
C GLU A 759 -16.02 32.72 -37.78
N VAL A 760 -14.89 33.25 -37.29
CA VAL A 760 -13.82 32.44 -36.68
C VAL A 760 -14.31 31.69 -35.45
N ARG A 761 -15.08 32.33 -34.56
CA ARG A 761 -15.64 31.66 -33.36
C ARG A 761 -16.57 30.50 -33.74
N ALA A 762 -17.40 30.67 -34.77
CA ALA A 762 -18.29 29.61 -35.26
C ALA A 762 -17.52 28.43 -35.87
N GLU A 763 -16.49 28.70 -36.66
CA GLU A 763 -15.64 27.69 -37.30
C GLU A 763 -14.86 26.86 -36.26
N VAL A 764 -14.35 27.51 -35.21
CA VAL A 764 -13.67 26.83 -34.08
C VAL A 764 -14.63 25.90 -33.34
N LYS A 765 -15.85 26.34 -33.03
CA LYS A 765 -16.86 25.51 -32.36
C LYS A 765 -17.16 24.25 -33.17
N GLN A 766 -17.35 24.40 -34.47
CA GLN A 766 -17.64 23.28 -35.37
C GLN A 766 -16.46 22.29 -35.41
N SER A 767 -15.23 22.79 -35.55
CA SER A 767 -14.03 21.94 -35.55
C SER A 767 -13.83 21.17 -34.25
N VAL A 768 -14.12 21.80 -33.09
CA VAL A 768 -14.03 21.14 -31.78
C VAL A 768 -15.05 20.00 -31.67
N CYS A 769 -16.28 20.22 -32.15
CA CYS A 769 -17.31 19.19 -32.18
C CYS A 769 -16.91 18.01 -33.10
N GLU A 770 -16.55 18.28 -34.36
CA GLU A 770 -16.24 17.24 -35.35
C GLU A 770 -15.10 16.31 -34.90
N GLN A 771 -14.01 16.88 -34.39
CA GLN A 771 -12.88 16.10 -33.92
C GLN A 771 -13.21 15.28 -32.66
N CYS A 772 -14.04 15.82 -31.76
CA CYS A 772 -14.51 15.08 -30.59
C CYS A 772 -15.33 13.86 -31.02
N PHE A 773 -16.31 14.04 -31.91
CA PHE A 773 -17.17 12.95 -32.38
C PHE A 773 -16.40 11.87 -33.12
N LYS A 774 -15.40 12.26 -33.92
CA LYS A 774 -14.49 11.31 -34.56
C LYS A 774 -13.79 10.45 -33.50
N LYS A 775 -13.22 11.07 -32.46
CA LYS A 775 -12.51 10.33 -31.41
C LYS A 775 -13.45 9.46 -30.57
N LEU A 776 -14.66 9.93 -30.31
CA LEU A 776 -15.69 9.18 -29.61
C LEU A 776 -16.11 7.92 -30.39
N SER A 777 -16.25 8.03 -31.71
CA SER A 777 -16.54 6.86 -32.57
C SER A 777 -15.40 5.84 -32.62
N GLU A 778 -14.14 6.28 -32.47
CA GLU A 778 -12.99 5.37 -32.42
C GLU A 778 -12.96 4.55 -31.12
N LEU A 779 -13.49 5.10 -30.02
CA LEU A 779 -13.43 4.49 -28.69
C LEU A 779 -14.73 3.78 -28.29
N GLU A 780 -15.82 3.98 -29.04
CA GLU A 780 -17.18 3.54 -28.70
C GLU A 780 -17.29 2.11 -28.14
N GLY A 781 -16.59 1.16 -28.77
CA GLY A 781 -16.57 -0.24 -28.32
C GLY A 781 -15.95 -0.45 -26.94
N GLU A 782 -14.79 0.17 -26.67
CA GLU A 782 -14.11 0.10 -25.38
C GLU A 782 -14.97 0.71 -24.26
N ILE A 783 -15.67 1.79 -24.60
CA ILE A 783 -16.58 2.44 -23.67
C ILE A 783 -17.69 1.48 -23.24
N PHE A 784 -18.34 0.88 -24.23
CA PHE A 784 -19.50 0.05 -23.98
C PHE A 784 -19.11 -1.24 -23.26
N GLU A 785 -17.94 -1.80 -23.57
CA GLU A 785 -17.39 -2.97 -22.87
C GLU A 785 -17.20 -2.70 -21.38
N ASN A 786 -16.61 -1.55 -21.02
CA ASN A 786 -16.49 -1.13 -19.62
C ASN A 786 -17.85 -0.94 -18.93
N VAL A 787 -18.88 -0.45 -19.64
CA VAL A 787 -20.25 -0.37 -19.09
C VAL A 787 -20.77 -1.77 -18.76
N CYS A 788 -20.53 -2.74 -19.64
CA CYS A 788 -20.95 -4.14 -19.45
C CYS A 788 -20.23 -4.82 -18.28
N GLU A 789 -18.90 -4.68 -18.19
CA GLU A 789 -18.12 -5.26 -17.08
C GLU A 789 -18.59 -4.75 -15.72
N ASN A 790 -18.88 -3.46 -15.62
CA ASN A 790 -19.37 -2.86 -14.38
C ASN A 790 -20.78 -3.35 -14.02
N ILE A 791 -21.69 -3.48 -14.99
CA ILE A 791 -23.00 -4.08 -14.76
C ILE A 791 -22.86 -5.49 -14.16
N ALA A 792 -21.94 -6.29 -14.71
CA ALA A 792 -21.67 -7.64 -14.23
C ALA A 792 -21.10 -7.65 -12.80
N SER A 793 -20.08 -6.83 -12.55
CA SER A 793 -19.40 -6.74 -11.25
C SER A 793 -20.35 -6.42 -10.09
N VAL A 794 -21.27 -5.48 -10.28
CA VAL A 794 -22.22 -5.08 -9.22
C VAL A 794 -23.13 -6.25 -8.83
N LEU A 795 -23.62 -7.03 -9.80
CA LEU A 795 -24.48 -8.19 -9.54
C LEU A 795 -23.68 -9.34 -8.92
N TYR A 796 -22.47 -9.64 -9.41
CA TYR A 796 -21.64 -10.71 -8.86
C TYR A 796 -21.16 -10.43 -7.43
N SER A 797 -20.90 -9.18 -7.06
CA SER A 797 -20.52 -8.83 -5.69
C SER A 797 -21.58 -9.23 -4.63
N ARG A 798 -22.87 -9.22 -5.00
CA ARG A 798 -23.97 -9.71 -4.15
C ARG A 798 -23.93 -11.22 -3.99
N VAL A 799 -23.64 -11.92 -5.09
CA VAL A 799 -23.52 -13.39 -5.12
C VAL A 799 -22.38 -13.81 -4.21
N ASP A 800 -21.21 -13.18 -4.31
CA ASP A 800 -20.04 -13.53 -3.50
C ASP A 800 -20.31 -13.35 -2.00
N ALA A 801 -21.02 -12.27 -1.62
CA ALA A 801 -21.43 -12.07 -0.23
C ALA A 801 -22.36 -13.19 0.25
N ALA A 802 -23.35 -13.59 -0.57
CA ALA A 802 -24.25 -14.70 -0.25
C ALA A 802 -23.51 -16.05 -0.19
N SER A 803 -22.62 -16.34 -1.14
CA SER A 803 -21.86 -17.59 -1.20
C SER A 803 -21.02 -17.79 0.06
N LYS A 804 -20.36 -16.74 0.58
CA LYS A 804 -19.59 -16.81 1.84
C LYS A 804 -20.42 -17.30 3.02
N VAL A 805 -21.68 -16.87 3.10
CA VAL A 805 -22.62 -17.24 4.15
C VAL A 805 -23.03 -18.69 4.01
N ILE A 806 -23.34 -19.11 2.78
CA ILE A 806 -23.74 -20.49 2.48
C ILE A 806 -22.58 -21.46 2.78
N GLU A 807 -21.37 -21.12 2.38
CA GLU A 807 -20.17 -21.89 2.71
C GLU A 807 -19.93 -21.99 4.22
N GLN A 808 -20.19 -20.92 4.98
CA GLN A 808 -20.08 -20.97 6.44
C GLN A 808 -21.12 -21.92 7.04
N ALA A 809 -22.35 -21.90 6.52
CA ALA A 809 -23.40 -22.83 6.92
C ALA A 809 -23.01 -24.29 6.67
N ILE A 810 -22.46 -24.57 5.48
CA ILE A 810 -21.99 -25.91 5.09
C ILE A 810 -20.86 -26.36 6.01
N SER A 811 -19.86 -25.51 6.23
CA SER A 811 -18.70 -25.85 7.07
C SER A 811 -19.07 -26.17 8.52
N LEU A 812 -20.06 -25.48 9.10
CA LEU A 812 -20.57 -25.78 10.44
C LEU A 812 -21.29 -27.13 10.49
N ALA A 813 -22.08 -27.45 9.45
CA ALA A 813 -22.78 -28.73 9.35
C ALA A 813 -21.80 -29.91 9.14
N GLU A 814 -20.76 -29.72 8.32
CA GLU A 814 -19.69 -30.70 8.11
C GLU A 814 -18.92 -30.96 9.40
N ASN A 815 -18.54 -29.91 10.13
CA ASN A 815 -17.83 -30.06 11.40
C ASN A 815 -18.65 -30.83 12.44
N LEU A 816 -19.98 -30.63 12.51
CA LEU A 816 -20.83 -31.42 13.40
C LEU A 816 -20.84 -32.92 13.02
N LEU A 817 -20.78 -33.25 11.72
CA LEU A 817 -20.69 -34.64 11.27
C LEU A 817 -19.34 -35.26 11.67
N GLU A 818 -18.25 -34.54 11.46
CA GLU A 818 -16.89 -34.96 11.85
C GLU A 818 -16.79 -35.20 13.36
N GLN A 819 -17.28 -34.27 14.19
CA GLN A 819 -17.33 -34.42 15.65
C GLN A 819 -18.07 -35.70 16.08
N GLN A 820 -19.18 -36.04 15.42
CA GLN A 820 -19.97 -37.24 15.75
C GLN A 820 -19.29 -38.54 15.31
N GLU A 821 -18.60 -38.53 14.17
CA GLU A 821 -17.81 -39.68 13.72
C GLU A 821 -16.65 -39.94 14.67
N LYS A 822 -15.91 -38.88 15.01
CA LYS A 822 -14.81 -38.93 15.99
C LYS A 822 -15.28 -39.49 17.33
N ALA A 823 -16.38 -38.97 17.88
CA ALA A 823 -16.93 -39.44 19.15
C ALA A 823 -17.40 -40.92 19.14
N HIS A 824 -17.75 -41.47 17.97
CA HIS A 824 -18.10 -42.90 17.82
C HIS A 824 -16.87 -43.82 17.75
N GLU A 825 -15.76 -43.33 17.22
CA GLU A 825 -14.52 -44.11 17.02
C GLU A 825 -13.59 -44.05 18.25
N GLU A 826 -13.71 -43.01 19.07
CA GLU A 826 -12.85 -42.78 20.23
C GLU A 826 -13.07 -43.73 21.41
N THR A 827 -11.97 -44.08 22.07
CA THR A 827 -11.99 -44.78 23.35
C THR A 827 -12.39 -43.86 24.50
N LEU A 828 -12.86 -44.43 25.61
CA LEU A 828 -13.28 -43.66 26.80
C LEU A 828 -12.13 -42.78 27.36
N GLU A 829 -10.89 -43.27 27.29
CA GLU A 829 -9.69 -42.52 27.69
C GLU A 829 -9.41 -41.32 26.77
N GLN A 830 -9.66 -41.45 25.46
CA GLN A 830 -9.53 -40.35 24.50
C GLN A 830 -10.63 -39.30 24.69
N GLN A 831 -11.87 -39.72 24.95
CA GLN A 831 -12.98 -38.80 25.23
C GLN A 831 -12.74 -37.98 26.50
N GLU A 832 -12.16 -38.57 27.56
CA GLU A 832 -11.78 -37.82 28.77
C GLU A 832 -10.64 -36.83 28.50
N ALA A 833 -9.68 -37.19 27.65
CA ALA A 833 -8.59 -36.31 27.24
C ALA A 833 -9.10 -35.11 26.41
N ASP A 834 -10.00 -35.36 25.46
CA ASP A 834 -10.61 -34.31 24.63
C ASP A 834 -11.50 -33.38 25.45
N LYS A 835 -12.24 -33.89 26.44
CA LYS A 835 -12.99 -33.03 27.39
C LYS A 835 -12.07 -32.13 28.20
N ALA A 836 -10.95 -32.67 28.70
CA ALA A 836 -9.97 -31.87 29.42
C ALA A 836 -9.36 -30.79 28.52
N PHE A 837 -9.09 -31.12 27.25
CA PHE A 837 -8.59 -30.19 26.25
C PHE A 837 -9.61 -29.07 25.93
N ILE A 838 -10.88 -29.43 25.69
CA ILE A 838 -11.97 -28.46 25.45
C ILE A 838 -12.11 -27.51 26.65
N ALA A 839 -12.12 -28.03 27.88
CA ALA A 839 -12.22 -27.20 29.08
C ALA A 839 -11.05 -26.21 29.19
N GLN A 840 -9.83 -26.65 28.86
CA GLN A 840 -8.66 -25.77 28.79
C GLN A 840 -8.83 -24.68 27.73
N LYS A 841 -9.18 -25.05 26.49
CA LYS A 841 -9.30 -24.11 25.36
C LYS A 841 -10.43 -23.10 25.57
N ARG A 842 -11.53 -23.49 26.21
CA ARG A 842 -12.60 -22.56 26.63
C ARG A 842 -12.09 -21.52 27.62
N GLN A 843 -11.30 -21.91 28.63
CA GLN A 843 -10.67 -20.95 29.54
C GLN A 843 -9.72 -19.99 28.82
N GLU A 844 -8.96 -20.49 27.84
CA GLU A 844 -8.09 -19.65 27.00
C GLU A 844 -8.92 -18.62 26.19
N LEU A 845 -10.02 -19.03 25.56
CA LEU A 845 -10.92 -18.12 24.82
C LEU A 845 -11.63 -17.10 25.74
N GLU A 846 -12.11 -17.51 26.91
CA GLU A 846 -12.70 -16.59 27.89
C GLU A 846 -11.69 -15.56 28.39
N GLN A 847 -10.41 -15.94 28.52
CA GLN A 847 -9.34 -15.01 28.86
C GLN A 847 -9.06 -14.02 27.72
N VAL A 848 -9.06 -14.50 26.47
CA VAL A 848 -8.95 -13.64 25.28
C VAL A 848 -10.13 -12.65 25.22
N GLN A 849 -11.35 -13.08 25.51
CA GLN A 849 -12.54 -12.22 25.59
C GLN A 849 -12.39 -11.11 26.63
N LYS A 850 -11.98 -11.46 27.87
CA LYS A 850 -11.73 -10.48 28.95
C LYS A 850 -10.65 -9.48 28.58
N ASN A 851 -9.59 -9.93 27.91
CA ASN A 851 -8.51 -9.05 27.44
C ASN A 851 -9.03 -8.07 26.37
N LEU A 852 -9.90 -8.52 25.47
CA LEU A 852 -10.52 -7.67 24.44
C LEU A 852 -11.42 -6.60 25.07
N GLU A 853 -12.25 -6.97 26.04
CA GLU A 853 -13.10 -6.04 26.80
C GLU A 853 -12.26 -5.00 27.57
N ALA A 854 -11.14 -5.41 28.16
CA ALA A 854 -10.22 -4.50 28.85
C ALA A 854 -9.60 -3.47 27.90
N ILE A 855 -9.19 -3.88 26.69
CA ILE A 855 -8.67 -2.98 25.66
C ILE A 855 -9.76 -1.99 25.23
N LEU A 856 -10.99 -2.48 24.99
CA LEU A 856 -12.12 -1.63 24.61
C LEU A 856 -12.45 -0.59 25.67
N HIS A 857 -12.39 -0.94 26.95
CA HIS A 857 -12.60 -0.01 28.04
C HIS A 857 -11.48 1.05 28.12
N GLN A 858 -10.23 0.70 27.82
CA GLN A 858 -9.13 1.66 27.76
C GLN A 858 -9.28 2.65 26.60
N VAL A 859 -9.79 2.18 25.46
CA VAL A 859 -10.00 3.00 24.25
C VAL A 859 -11.21 3.93 24.36
N ALA A 860 -12.19 3.60 25.21
CA ALA A 860 -13.41 4.39 25.42
C ALA A 860 -13.29 5.50 26.48
N VAL A 861 -12.22 5.49 27.28
CA VAL A 861 -11.89 6.48 28.33
C VAL A 861 -10.88 7.47 27.79
#